data_AF-A0A1U7VB86-F1
#
_entry.id   AF-A0A1U7VB86-F1
#
_cell.length_a   1.000
_cell.length_b   1.000
_cell.length_c   1.000
_cell.angle_alpha   90.00
_cell.angle_beta   90.00
_cell.angle_gamma   90.00
#
_symmetry.space_group_name_H-M   'P 1'
#
loop_
_entity.id
_entity.type
_entity.pdbx_description
1 polymer ?
#
loop_
_entity_poly.entity_id
_entity_poly.type
_entity_poly.pdbx_seq_one_letter_code
_entity_poly.pdbx_strand_id
1 'polypeptide(L)'
;MTDSLAFSGDMLIDGFDEGEGEFRKHGEVKVDPVKLPSLTWQRKLNCDDISLSEFSLKLKEMVSLAPLGFRLWRFLQEEKAKGKDGLFINPFIKRIYSSCQGVPIGGMGAGSIGRSFKGEFLRWQIFPRICEDTPVLANQFSIFVRRSNGENYSTVLCPRTPNDSAACGIGSWDWNLGGQNCTYHALFPRAWTVYEGEPDPELRVVCRQISPFIPHNYKESSLPTAVFTFTVHNLGKTSADVTLLFTWANSAGGDSGISGHHFNSKFRMEDGVQGVLLHHMTSKERPSVTFAIAAEANDTVHVSECPFFVISGDSQGITAKDMWNEVKKNGSFDHLQSEEMSMPSDPGSLVGAAVAASLTIPADDVKSVTFSLAWACPEINFASGRTYHRRYTKFYGTTGHAAAKIAHDAIQEHTQWESQIEEWQKPIIEDKRLPEWYPITLFNELYYLNAGGTIWTDGLPPVQKLSTIGKRFSIDRSSLDVKVSADPTQSDDTAVLILERMGSVLDELQTPVSVNAAVGTNLLQKGEENVGQFLYLEGIEYYMCNTYDVHFYASFALTMLFPELELSIQRDFAAAVMMHDPSKRLLLDDGMSATRKVLGAVPHDIGMDDPWFEVIKSLSKLFGHLCIWQWLSWINLIRMGMG
;
A
#
# COMPACT_ATOMS: atom_id res chain seq x y z
N MET A 1 -23.40 -49.72 18.71
CA MET A 1 -23.14 -49.32 17.31
C MET A 1 -24.12 -48.21 17.00
N THR A 2 -23.61 -47.11 16.46
CA THR A 2 -24.21 -45.76 16.34
C THR A 2 -24.50 -45.06 17.67
N ASP A 3 -23.50 -44.33 18.17
CA ASP A 3 -23.70 -43.28 19.17
C ASP A 3 -23.37 -41.92 18.55
N SER A 4 -24.39 -41.07 18.61
CA SER A 4 -24.41 -39.63 18.40
C SER A 4 -23.55 -38.91 19.44
N LEU A 5 -22.68 -37.99 19.00
CA LEU A 5 -22.03 -37.02 19.88
C LEU A 5 -22.60 -35.63 19.58
N ALA A 6 -23.46 -35.19 20.48
CA ALA A 6 -23.89 -33.82 20.65
C ALA A 6 -22.72 -32.97 21.16
N PHE A 7 -22.44 -31.85 20.50
CA PHE A 7 -21.60 -30.79 21.05
C PHE A 7 -22.51 -29.80 21.78
N SER A 8 -22.43 -29.79 23.11
CA SER A 8 -23.05 -28.79 23.97
C SER A 8 -22.31 -27.47 23.83
N GLY A 9 -23.03 -26.44 23.39
CA GLY A 9 -22.60 -25.05 23.51
C GLY A 9 -23.02 -24.51 24.87
N ASP A 10 -22.03 -24.25 25.73
CA ASP A 10 -22.22 -23.40 26.91
C ASP A 10 -21.78 -21.98 26.53
N MET A 11 -22.76 -21.16 26.17
CA MET A 11 -22.67 -19.69 26.25
C MET A 11 -22.79 -19.29 27.71
N LEU A 12 -21.70 -18.80 28.30
CA LEU A 12 -21.77 -18.05 29.54
C LEU A 12 -22.00 -16.57 29.22
N ILE A 13 -23.21 -16.13 29.52
CA ILE A 13 -23.63 -14.74 29.64
C ILE A 13 -23.22 -14.30 31.05
N ASP A 14 -22.29 -13.37 31.15
CA ASP A 14 -22.10 -12.46 32.29
C ASP A 14 -21.80 -11.10 31.62
N GLY A 15 -22.64 -10.07 31.70
CA GLY A 15 -23.06 -9.41 32.93
C GLY A 15 -22.44 -8.01 32.90
N PHE A 16 -23.19 -7.02 32.39
CA PHE A 16 -22.80 -5.60 32.42
C PHE A 16 -22.59 -5.17 33.88
N ASP A 17 -21.40 -4.70 34.21
CA ASP A 17 -21.18 -3.87 35.39
C ASP A 17 -20.18 -2.75 35.05
N GLU A 18 -20.62 -1.51 35.25
CA GLU A 18 -19.84 -0.30 35.06
C GLU A 18 -18.83 -0.16 36.22
N GLY A 19 -17.53 -0.23 35.91
CA GLY A 19 -16.49 0.00 36.90
C GLY A 19 -15.18 0.43 36.24
N GLU A 20 -14.77 1.66 36.51
CA GLU A 20 -13.43 2.17 36.22
C GLU A 20 -12.37 1.18 36.77
N GLY A 21 -11.51 0.66 35.90
CA GLY A 21 -10.52 -0.35 36.25
C GLY A 21 -9.32 -0.32 35.33
N GLU A 22 -8.20 0.14 35.89
CA GLU A 22 -6.82 0.17 35.39
C GLU A 22 -6.49 -0.73 34.18
N PHE A 23 -5.96 -0.10 33.13
CA PHE A 23 -5.24 -0.76 32.04
C PHE A 23 -4.13 -1.66 32.62
N ARG A 24 -4.37 -2.96 32.64
CA ARG A 24 -3.32 -3.96 32.83
C ARG A 24 -2.36 -3.86 31.67
N LYS A 25 -1.15 -3.35 31.93
CA LYS A 25 0.01 -3.49 31.04
C LYS A 25 0.17 -4.98 30.70
N HIS A 26 -0.19 -5.38 29.49
CA HIS A 26 0.23 -6.66 28.93
C HIS A 26 1.76 -6.68 28.94
N GLY A 27 2.34 -7.76 29.46
CA GLY A 27 3.79 -7.90 29.59
C GLY A 27 4.46 -7.70 28.23
N GLU A 28 5.43 -6.79 28.18
CA GLU A 28 6.28 -6.56 27.02
C GLU A 28 6.93 -7.88 26.60
N VAL A 29 6.43 -8.47 25.52
CA VAL A 29 7.17 -9.50 24.80
C VAL A 29 8.35 -8.77 24.15
N LYS A 30 9.52 -8.88 24.77
CA LYS A 30 10.78 -8.43 24.16
C LYS A 30 11.04 -9.29 22.93
N VAL A 31 10.68 -8.78 21.76
CA VAL A 31 11.12 -9.36 20.50
C VAL A 31 12.60 -9.09 20.34
N ASP A 32 13.38 -10.13 20.02
CA ASP A 32 14.81 -10.00 19.76
C ASP A 32 15.01 -9.38 18.37
N PRO A 33 15.52 -8.14 18.28
CA PRO A 33 15.63 -7.43 17.01
C PRO A 33 16.63 -8.08 16.02
N VAL A 34 17.49 -8.99 16.49
CA VAL A 34 18.49 -9.68 15.66
C VAL A 34 17.96 -11.00 15.09
N LYS A 35 16.91 -11.58 15.68
CA LYS A 35 16.45 -12.93 15.34
C LYS A 35 15.54 -12.91 14.12
N LEU A 36 16.04 -13.47 13.02
CA LEU A 36 15.24 -13.74 11.83
C LEU A 36 14.18 -14.82 12.12
N PRO A 37 13.00 -14.76 11.49
CA PRO A 37 12.07 -15.89 11.50
C PRO A 37 12.73 -17.15 10.93
N SER A 38 12.32 -18.32 11.41
CA SER A 38 12.85 -19.60 10.95
C SER A 38 12.55 -19.89 9.48
N LEU A 39 11.44 -19.35 8.96
CA LEU A 39 10.98 -19.51 7.58
C LEU A 39 10.79 -18.14 6.95
N THR A 40 11.51 -17.86 5.87
CA THR A 40 11.43 -16.62 5.09
C THR A 40 11.70 -16.92 3.63
N TRP A 41 11.11 -16.17 2.71
CA TRP A 41 11.62 -16.13 1.33
C TRP A 41 12.96 -15.41 1.33
N GLN A 42 13.96 -15.90 0.58
CA GLN A 42 15.33 -15.36 0.63
C GLN A 42 15.87 -15.07 -0.76
N ARG A 43 16.63 -13.99 -0.89
CA ARG A 43 17.36 -13.66 -2.13
C ARG A 43 18.63 -12.88 -1.84
N LYS A 44 19.70 -13.17 -2.59
CA LYS A 44 20.94 -12.37 -2.54
C LYS A 44 20.77 -11.06 -3.30
N LEU A 45 21.39 -9.99 -2.81
CA LEU A 45 21.24 -8.66 -3.40
C LEU A 45 21.91 -8.54 -4.77
N ASN A 46 22.97 -9.30 -5.01
CA ASN A 46 23.67 -9.34 -6.30
C ASN A 46 22.99 -10.22 -7.36
N CYS A 47 21.82 -10.81 -7.08
CA CYS A 47 21.11 -11.61 -8.08
C CYS A 47 20.65 -10.75 -9.27
N ASP A 48 20.90 -11.24 -10.47
CA ASP A 48 20.39 -10.64 -11.70
C ASP A 48 18.86 -10.73 -11.78
N ASP A 49 18.30 -9.81 -12.57
CA ASP A 49 16.89 -9.82 -12.94
C ASP A 49 16.62 -11.04 -13.82
N ILE A 50 15.69 -11.89 -13.37
CA ILE A 50 15.18 -13.00 -14.16
C ILE A 50 14.27 -12.43 -15.24
N SER A 51 14.60 -12.70 -16.50
CA SER A 51 13.73 -12.39 -17.64
C SER A 51 12.47 -13.25 -17.55
N LEU A 52 11.31 -12.60 -17.42
CA LEU A 52 10.03 -13.29 -17.32
C LEU A 52 9.62 -13.84 -18.69
N SER A 53 9.14 -15.08 -18.72
CA SER A 53 8.66 -15.71 -19.97
C SER A 53 7.32 -15.11 -20.37
N GLU A 54 7.28 -14.39 -21.49
CA GLU A 54 6.05 -13.88 -22.10
C GLU A 54 5.41 -14.96 -23.00
N PHE A 55 4.07 -15.04 -22.98
CA PHE A 55 3.34 -15.87 -23.94
C PHE A 55 3.35 -15.18 -25.32
N SER A 56 3.69 -15.93 -26.37
CA SER A 56 3.59 -15.46 -27.74
C SER A 56 2.37 -16.06 -28.43
N LEU A 57 1.59 -15.20 -29.10
CA LEU A 57 0.47 -15.62 -29.92
C LEU A 57 0.96 -16.29 -31.19
N LYS A 58 0.38 -17.45 -31.53
CA LYS A 58 0.58 -18.08 -32.84
C LYS A 58 -0.14 -17.27 -33.91
N LEU A 59 0.32 -17.34 -35.16
CA LEU A 59 -0.29 -16.61 -36.29
C LEU A 59 -1.81 -16.87 -36.42
N LYS A 60 -2.23 -18.13 -36.22
CA LYS A 60 -3.66 -18.49 -36.26
C LYS A 60 -4.46 -17.79 -35.16
N GLU A 61 -3.88 -17.67 -33.96
CA GLU A 61 -4.50 -16.98 -32.82
C GLU A 61 -4.57 -15.47 -33.12
N MET A 62 -3.50 -14.88 -33.64
CA MET A 62 -3.50 -13.46 -34.06
C MET A 62 -4.60 -13.16 -35.07
N VAL A 63 -4.76 -14.00 -36.11
CA VAL A 63 -5.84 -13.83 -37.11
C VAL A 63 -7.21 -13.98 -36.46
N SER A 64 -7.40 -14.96 -35.57
CA SER A 64 -8.67 -15.15 -34.88
C SER A 64 -9.02 -14.01 -33.91
N LEU A 65 -8.01 -13.38 -33.31
CA LEU A 65 -8.17 -12.29 -32.35
C LEU A 65 -8.18 -10.90 -33.01
N ALA A 66 -7.84 -10.78 -34.29
CA ALA A 66 -7.80 -9.50 -34.99
C ALA A 66 -9.12 -8.70 -34.91
N PRO A 67 -10.33 -9.30 -35.02
CA PRO A 67 -11.58 -8.56 -34.84
C PRO A 67 -11.74 -7.97 -33.43
N LEU A 68 -11.34 -8.73 -32.39
CA LEU A 68 -11.34 -8.26 -31.01
C LEU A 68 -10.32 -7.14 -30.81
N GLY A 69 -9.10 -7.31 -31.34
CA GLY A 69 -8.04 -6.29 -31.29
C GLY A 69 -8.48 -4.99 -31.94
N PHE A 70 -9.17 -5.04 -33.08
CA PHE A 70 -9.71 -3.85 -33.74
C PHE A 70 -10.79 -3.16 -32.90
N ARG A 71 -11.75 -3.91 -32.33
CA ARG A 71 -12.78 -3.35 -31.45
C ARG A 71 -12.19 -2.71 -30.21
N LEU A 72 -11.19 -3.36 -29.61
CA LEU A 72 -10.48 -2.85 -28.44
C LEU A 72 -9.70 -1.58 -28.76
N TRP A 73 -8.96 -1.56 -29.87
CA TRP A 73 -8.27 -0.37 -30.33
C TRP A 73 -9.23 0.80 -30.54
N ARG A 74 -10.36 0.57 -31.24
CA ARG A 74 -11.39 1.60 -31.44
C ARG A 74 -11.95 2.11 -30.10
N PHE A 75 -12.28 1.20 -29.19
CA PHE A 75 -12.78 1.53 -27.85
C PHE A 75 -11.79 2.40 -27.06
N LEU A 76 -10.50 2.03 -27.08
CA LEU A 76 -9.44 2.81 -26.41
C LEU A 76 -9.33 4.23 -26.99
N GLN A 77 -9.43 4.38 -28.31
CA GLN A 77 -9.42 5.69 -28.96
C GLN A 77 -10.65 6.53 -28.59
N GLU A 78 -11.83 5.92 -28.48
CA GLU A 78 -13.06 6.58 -28.04
C GLU A 78 -12.99 7.03 -26.57
N GLU A 79 -12.45 6.20 -25.67
CA GLU A 79 -12.27 6.56 -24.26
C GLU A 79 -11.21 7.65 -24.10
N LYS A 80 -10.11 7.57 -24.85
CA LYS A 80 -9.10 8.63 -24.90
C LYS A 80 -9.70 9.97 -25.35
N ALA A 81 -10.58 9.96 -26.36
CA ALA A 81 -11.27 11.17 -26.80
C ALA A 81 -12.21 11.77 -25.73
N LYS A 82 -12.68 10.96 -24.77
CA LYS A 82 -13.49 11.41 -23.61
C LYS A 82 -12.64 11.84 -22.42
N GLY A 83 -11.31 11.88 -22.54
CA GLY A 83 -10.40 12.17 -21.43
C GLY A 83 -10.26 11.03 -20.42
N LYS A 84 -10.70 9.82 -20.77
CA LYS A 84 -10.65 8.60 -19.95
C LYS A 84 -9.43 7.72 -20.30
N ASP A 85 -8.33 8.35 -20.70
CA ASP A 85 -7.11 7.63 -21.09
C ASP A 85 -6.56 6.85 -19.88
N GLY A 86 -6.15 5.60 -20.12
CA GLY A 86 -5.63 4.73 -19.06
C GLY A 86 -6.66 4.13 -18.10
N LEU A 87 -7.97 4.33 -18.27
CA LEU A 87 -8.97 3.65 -17.43
C LEU A 87 -9.13 2.16 -17.76
N PHE A 88 -8.86 1.77 -19.00
CA PHE A 88 -9.01 0.40 -19.47
C PHE A 88 -7.66 -0.22 -19.81
N ILE A 89 -7.54 -1.54 -19.67
CA ILE A 89 -6.32 -2.26 -20.04
C ILE A 89 -5.95 -1.97 -21.50
N ASN A 90 -4.71 -1.54 -21.72
CA ASN A 90 -4.20 -1.30 -23.06
C ASN A 90 -3.16 -2.38 -23.40
N PRO A 91 -3.57 -3.48 -24.06
CA PRO A 91 -2.66 -4.56 -24.42
C PRO A 91 -1.69 -4.20 -25.54
N PHE A 92 -1.81 -3.00 -26.13
CA PHE A 92 -0.91 -2.51 -27.17
C PHE A 92 0.31 -1.77 -26.61
N ILE A 93 0.33 -1.51 -25.30
CA ILE A 93 1.47 -0.91 -24.61
C ILE A 93 2.32 -2.03 -24.02
N LYS A 94 3.61 -2.07 -24.40
CA LYS A 94 4.57 -2.97 -23.78
C LYS A 94 4.85 -2.50 -22.35
N ARG A 95 4.55 -3.36 -21.38
CA ARG A 95 4.87 -3.14 -19.98
C ARG A 95 6.23 -3.78 -19.67
N ILE A 96 7.03 -3.10 -18.86
CA ILE A 96 8.33 -3.61 -18.42
C ILE A 96 8.12 -4.19 -17.04
N TYR A 97 8.23 -5.51 -16.92
CA TYR A 97 8.17 -6.19 -15.62
C TYR A 97 9.58 -6.45 -15.13
N SER A 98 9.82 -6.23 -13.83
CA SER A 98 11.05 -6.64 -13.18
C SER A 98 10.76 -7.68 -12.12
N SER A 99 11.58 -8.74 -12.10
CA SER A 99 11.59 -9.72 -11.03
C SER A 99 12.33 -9.22 -9.77
N CYS A 100 12.80 -7.98 -9.77
CA CYS A 100 13.35 -7.27 -8.61
C CYS A 100 12.28 -6.55 -7.81
N GLN A 101 11.46 -7.35 -7.12
CA GLN A 101 10.44 -6.90 -6.19
C GLN A 101 10.78 -7.35 -4.76
N GLY A 102 10.11 -6.76 -3.79
CA GLY A 102 10.15 -7.16 -2.39
C GLY A 102 8.82 -6.86 -1.72
N VAL A 103 8.78 -7.01 -0.40
CA VAL A 103 7.61 -6.71 0.43
C VAL A 103 7.28 -5.21 0.33
N PRO A 104 6.07 -4.84 -0.12
CA PRO A 104 5.66 -3.44 -0.19
C PRO A 104 5.47 -2.86 1.22
N ILE A 105 5.54 -1.53 1.32
CA ILE A 105 5.35 -0.80 2.57
C ILE A 105 4.03 -0.02 2.59
N GLY A 106 3.46 0.13 3.79
CA GLY A 106 2.23 0.86 4.08
C GLY A 106 1.11 -0.01 4.65
N GLY A 107 0.07 0.63 5.17
CA GLY A 107 -1.18 -0.01 5.53
C GLY A 107 -2.12 -0.19 4.33
N MET A 108 -3.15 -1.01 4.54
CA MET A 108 -4.22 -1.23 3.58
C MET A 108 -4.97 0.07 3.29
N GLY A 109 -5.23 0.36 2.01
CA GLY A 109 -5.99 1.55 1.60
C GLY A 109 -5.29 2.89 1.84
N ALA A 110 -4.02 2.89 2.24
CA ALA A 110 -3.22 4.08 2.49
C ALA A 110 -2.41 4.54 1.25
N GLY A 111 -2.42 3.72 0.20
CA GLY A 111 -1.43 3.75 -0.88
C GLY A 111 -0.18 2.98 -0.48
N SER A 112 0.53 2.40 -1.45
CA SER A 112 1.70 1.56 -1.20
C SER A 112 2.94 2.05 -1.93
N ILE A 113 4.10 1.73 -1.37
CA ILE A 113 5.40 1.91 -2.04
C ILE A 113 6.09 0.54 -2.06
N GLY A 114 6.52 0.09 -3.24
CA GLY A 114 7.34 -1.10 -3.35
C GLY A 114 8.78 -0.81 -2.90
N ARG A 115 9.41 -1.79 -2.25
CA ARG A 115 10.85 -1.78 -2.02
C ARG A 115 11.45 -3.06 -2.56
N SER A 116 12.37 -2.95 -3.53
CA SER A 116 13.00 -4.14 -4.11
C SER A 116 13.87 -4.85 -3.07
N PHE A 117 14.13 -6.14 -3.28
CA PHE A 117 15.10 -6.87 -2.46
C PHE A 117 16.53 -6.28 -2.54
N LYS A 118 16.80 -5.44 -3.54
CA LYS A 118 18.06 -4.69 -3.73
C LYS A 118 18.09 -3.37 -2.92
N GLY A 119 16.96 -2.93 -2.38
CA GLY A 119 16.86 -1.73 -1.54
C GLY A 119 16.23 -0.52 -2.22
N GLU A 120 15.88 -0.60 -3.51
CA GLU A 120 15.29 0.51 -4.28
C GLU A 120 13.82 0.74 -3.92
N PHE A 121 13.39 2.00 -3.76
CA PHE A 121 11.97 2.36 -3.64
C PHE A 121 11.36 2.60 -5.02
N LEU A 122 10.36 1.79 -5.38
CA LEU A 122 9.72 1.74 -6.70
C LEU A 122 8.26 1.33 -6.56
N ARG A 123 7.50 1.20 -7.66
CA ARG A 123 6.07 0.81 -7.64
C ARG A 123 5.24 1.69 -6.70
N TRP A 124 5.22 2.98 -7.01
CA TRP A 124 4.47 3.95 -6.24
C TRP A 124 2.98 3.88 -6.59
N GLN A 125 2.15 3.56 -5.61
CA GLN A 125 0.68 3.48 -5.74
C GLN A 125 0.01 4.40 -4.73
N ILE A 126 0.48 5.65 -4.64
CA ILE A 126 -0.09 6.68 -3.76
C ILE A 126 -1.40 7.23 -4.31
N PHE A 127 -1.55 7.28 -5.63
CA PHE A 127 -2.75 7.75 -6.29
C PHE A 127 -3.54 6.57 -6.88
N PRO A 128 -4.88 6.55 -6.76
CA PRO A 128 -5.70 5.50 -7.36
C PRO A 128 -5.38 5.28 -8.85
N ARG A 129 -5.23 4.02 -9.25
CA ARG A 129 -4.98 3.56 -10.64
C ARG A 129 -3.64 3.98 -11.23
N ILE A 130 -2.75 4.60 -10.46
CA ILE A 130 -1.40 4.95 -10.90
C ILE A 130 -0.42 4.01 -10.21
N CYS A 131 0.42 3.35 -11.01
CA CYS A 131 1.54 2.55 -10.55
C CYS A 131 2.80 3.03 -11.27
N GLU A 132 3.63 3.81 -10.58
CA GLU A 132 4.91 4.26 -11.13
C GLU A 132 5.99 3.21 -10.81
N ASP A 133 6.32 2.37 -11.79
CA ASP A 133 7.24 1.23 -11.60
C ASP A 133 8.72 1.62 -11.51
N THR A 134 9.07 2.85 -11.91
CA THR A 134 10.47 3.31 -11.95
C THR A 134 11.01 3.60 -10.54
N PRO A 135 12.23 3.13 -10.21
CA PRO A 135 12.85 3.44 -8.93
C PRO A 135 13.25 4.90 -8.80
N VAL A 136 13.03 5.48 -7.61
CA VAL A 136 13.54 6.80 -7.25
C VAL A 136 14.87 6.61 -6.52
N LEU A 137 15.98 6.65 -7.26
CA LEU A 137 17.30 6.26 -6.73
C LEU A 137 17.86 7.19 -5.64
N ALA A 138 17.31 8.40 -5.47
CA ALA A 138 17.64 9.27 -4.35
C ALA A 138 17.05 8.80 -3.01
N ASN A 139 16.07 7.91 -3.03
CA ASN A 139 15.45 7.35 -1.83
C ASN A 139 16.27 6.15 -1.37
N GLN A 140 17.06 6.30 -0.32
CA GLN A 140 18.03 5.28 0.08
C GLN A 140 18.29 5.28 1.58
N PHE A 141 18.78 4.15 2.06
CA PHE A 141 19.58 4.11 3.29
C PHE A 141 21.06 4.04 2.91
N SER A 142 21.89 4.75 3.66
CA SER A 142 23.35 4.73 3.50
C SER A 142 24.01 4.58 4.86
N ILE A 143 25.22 4.04 4.87
CA ILE A 143 26.01 3.86 6.09
C ILE A 143 27.40 4.47 5.91
N PHE A 144 27.87 5.14 6.96
CA PHE A 144 29.22 5.66 7.10
C PHE A 144 29.82 5.08 8.37
N VAL A 145 31.05 4.61 8.30
CA VAL A 145 31.75 3.98 9.41
C VAL A 145 33.13 4.59 9.52
N ARG A 146 33.50 5.01 10.72
CA ARG A 146 34.85 5.49 11.05
C ARG A 146 35.40 4.65 12.19
N ARG A 147 36.53 4.01 11.96
CA ARG A 147 37.24 3.21 12.95
C ARG A 147 38.34 4.04 13.60
N SER A 148 38.66 3.75 14.86
CA SER A 148 39.76 4.42 15.57
C SER A 148 41.14 4.17 14.96
N ASN A 149 41.28 3.11 14.15
CA ASN A 149 42.51 2.78 13.41
C ASN A 149 42.72 3.66 12.15
N GLY A 150 41.76 4.53 11.81
CA GLY A 150 41.80 5.42 10.66
C GLY A 150 41.12 4.87 9.40
N GLU A 151 40.61 3.64 9.41
CA GLU A 151 39.79 3.08 8.33
C GLU A 151 38.42 3.74 8.31
N ASN A 152 37.99 4.15 7.12
CA ASN A 152 36.67 4.76 6.92
C ASN A 152 35.98 4.05 5.76
N TYR A 153 34.72 3.69 5.97
CA TYR A 153 33.87 3.04 4.99
C TYR A 153 32.62 3.90 4.76
N SER A 154 32.15 3.96 3.53
CA SER A 154 30.88 4.58 3.21
C SER A 154 30.27 3.92 1.98
N THR A 155 28.97 3.66 2.05
CA THR A 155 28.22 3.09 0.94
C THR A 155 26.73 3.44 1.01
N VAL A 156 26.11 3.59 -0.15
CA VAL A 156 24.67 3.46 -0.30
C VAL A 156 24.30 1.99 -0.20
N LEU A 157 23.31 1.64 0.61
CA LEU A 157 22.90 0.25 0.87
C LEU A 157 22.05 -0.34 -0.27
N CYS A 158 22.50 -0.14 -1.50
CA CYS A 158 21.90 -0.60 -2.74
C CYS A 158 23.02 -0.99 -3.75
N PRO A 159 22.99 -2.20 -4.33
CA PRO A 159 24.03 -2.64 -5.26
C PRO A 159 23.90 -2.00 -6.65
N ARG A 160 22.77 -1.35 -6.95
CA ARG A 160 22.53 -0.70 -8.24
C ARG A 160 23.12 0.69 -8.24
N THR A 161 23.91 1.00 -9.26
CA THR A 161 24.42 2.35 -9.50
C THR A 161 23.46 3.18 -10.37
N PRO A 162 23.28 4.47 -10.08
CA PRO A 162 22.53 5.38 -10.95
C PRO A 162 23.28 5.61 -12.26
N ASN A 163 22.55 5.61 -13.39
CA ASN A 163 23.05 6.04 -14.69
C ASN A 163 23.00 7.58 -14.80
N ASP A 164 23.49 8.29 -13.78
CA ASP A 164 23.48 9.74 -13.73
C ASP A 164 24.86 10.30 -14.09
N SER A 165 24.91 11.13 -15.13
CA SER A 165 26.12 11.81 -15.59
C SER A 165 26.35 13.17 -14.90
N ALA A 166 25.41 13.64 -14.07
CA ALA A 166 25.53 14.92 -13.39
C ALA A 166 26.59 14.86 -12.27
N ALA A 167 27.66 15.65 -12.43
CA ALA A 167 28.81 15.66 -11.50
C ALA A 167 28.46 16.06 -10.05
N CYS A 168 27.31 16.70 -9.83
CA CYS A 168 26.82 17.14 -8.51
C CYS A 168 25.53 16.41 -8.08
N GLY A 169 25.05 15.45 -8.87
CA GLY A 169 23.84 14.66 -8.58
C GLY A 169 24.12 13.47 -7.65
N ILE A 170 23.15 12.57 -7.53
CA ILE A 170 23.25 11.38 -6.68
C ILE A 170 24.32 10.39 -7.16
N GLY A 171 24.77 10.48 -8.41
CA GLY A 171 25.92 9.72 -8.92
C GLY A 171 27.23 10.03 -8.20
N SER A 172 27.30 11.11 -7.41
CA SER A 172 28.46 11.45 -6.57
C SER A 172 28.54 10.70 -5.25
N TRP A 173 27.49 9.97 -4.85
CA TRP A 173 27.48 9.16 -3.64
C TRP A 173 28.32 7.89 -3.81
N ASP A 174 28.69 7.23 -2.71
CA ASP A 174 29.46 5.99 -2.78
C ASP A 174 28.55 4.80 -3.09
N TRP A 175 28.34 4.50 -4.37
CA TRP A 175 27.57 3.34 -4.86
C TRP A 175 28.46 2.11 -5.06
N ASN A 176 29.01 1.58 -3.97
CA ASN A 176 30.05 0.53 -3.99
C ASN A 176 29.65 -0.76 -3.25
N LEU A 177 28.37 -0.94 -2.90
CA LEU A 177 27.87 -2.17 -2.29
C LEU A 177 27.93 -3.33 -3.30
N GLY A 178 28.65 -4.41 -2.98
CA GLY A 178 28.78 -5.57 -3.86
C GLY A 178 27.56 -6.49 -3.80
N GLY A 179 26.98 -6.65 -2.60
CA GLY A 179 25.73 -7.39 -2.40
C GLY A 179 25.88 -8.91 -2.36
N GLN A 180 27.08 -9.46 -2.56
CA GLN A 180 27.36 -10.90 -2.48
C GLN A 180 27.15 -11.47 -1.06
N ASN A 181 27.55 -10.71 -0.04
CA ASN A 181 27.37 -11.11 1.35
C ASN A 181 26.09 -10.54 1.96
N CYS A 182 25.20 -10.01 1.12
CA CYS A 182 23.95 -9.42 1.55
C CYS A 182 22.77 -10.31 1.18
N THR A 183 21.86 -10.53 2.13
CA THR A 183 20.70 -11.40 1.94
C THR A 183 19.43 -10.66 2.35
N TYR A 184 18.46 -10.63 1.45
CA TYR A 184 17.11 -10.16 1.71
C TYR A 184 16.22 -11.32 2.14
N HIS A 185 15.37 -11.07 3.13
CA HIS A 185 14.41 -11.99 3.70
C HIS A 185 13.01 -11.36 3.67
N ALA A 186 12.00 -12.11 3.25
CA ALA A 186 10.60 -11.66 3.21
C ALA A 186 9.64 -12.61 3.91
N LEU A 187 8.81 -12.02 4.77
CA LEU A 187 7.66 -12.65 5.38
C LEU A 187 6.64 -11.56 5.69
N PHE A 188 5.83 -11.20 4.69
CA PHE A 188 4.87 -10.10 4.77
C PHE A 188 4.08 -10.13 6.10
N PRO A 189 3.91 -8.99 6.80
CA PRO A 189 4.24 -7.62 6.40
C PRO A 189 5.66 -7.17 6.75
N ARG A 190 6.56 -8.10 7.06
CA ARG A 190 7.94 -7.83 7.48
C ARG A 190 8.94 -8.25 6.41
N ALA A 191 10.06 -7.53 6.38
CA ALA A 191 11.22 -7.91 5.60
C ALA A 191 12.50 -7.56 6.34
N TRP A 192 13.59 -8.25 6.00
CA TRP A 192 14.90 -7.98 6.55
C TRP A 192 15.94 -7.94 5.44
N THR A 193 16.92 -7.07 5.57
CA THR A 193 18.14 -7.10 4.76
C THR A 193 19.32 -7.24 5.69
N VAL A 194 20.07 -8.33 5.53
CA VAL A 194 21.27 -8.63 6.31
C VAL A 194 22.48 -8.31 5.45
N TYR A 195 23.36 -7.43 5.95
CA TYR A 195 24.63 -7.07 5.35
C TYR A 195 25.75 -7.66 6.23
N GLU A 196 26.41 -8.71 5.73
CA GLU A 196 27.49 -9.40 6.46
C GLU A 196 28.85 -8.90 5.95
N GLY A 197 29.53 -8.07 6.75
CA GLY A 197 30.87 -7.58 6.41
C GLY A 197 30.92 -6.59 5.23
N GLU A 198 29.79 -5.92 4.92
CA GLU A 198 29.70 -4.89 3.88
C GLU A 198 29.00 -3.64 4.45
N PRO A 199 29.58 -2.42 4.32
CA PRO A 199 30.88 -2.12 3.71
C PRO A 199 32.09 -2.37 4.61
N ASP A 200 31.88 -2.51 5.92
CA ASP A 200 32.95 -2.77 6.90
C ASP A 200 32.99 -4.29 7.23
N PRO A 201 34.11 -4.99 7.00
CA PRO A 201 34.25 -6.43 7.26
C PRO A 201 34.01 -6.84 8.72
N GLU A 202 34.17 -5.92 9.67
CA GLU A 202 33.98 -6.15 11.10
C GLU A 202 32.59 -5.73 11.59
N LEU A 203 31.67 -5.33 10.69
CA LEU A 203 30.28 -5.04 11.03
C LEU A 203 29.32 -6.06 10.43
N ARG A 204 28.27 -6.35 11.19
CA ARG A 204 27.06 -7.00 10.71
C ARG A 204 25.89 -6.05 10.90
N VAL A 205 25.20 -5.71 9.82
CA VAL A 205 24.06 -4.78 9.82
C VAL A 205 22.81 -5.53 9.43
N VAL A 206 21.74 -5.39 10.22
CA VAL A 206 20.42 -5.95 9.89
C VAL A 206 19.44 -4.79 9.80
N CYS A 207 18.92 -4.53 8.59
CA CYS A 207 17.80 -3.62 8.38
C CYS A 207 16.51 -4.42 8.48
N ARG A 208 15.68 -4.13 9.48
CA ARG A 208 14.33 -4.69 9.61
C ARG A 208 13.31 -3.67 9.14
N GLN A 209 12.44 -4.07 8.24
CA GLN A 209 11.32 -3.30 7.72
C GLN A 209 10.01 -3.89 8.24
N ILE A 210 9.12 -3.04 8.73
CA ILE A 210 7.77 -3.42 9.17
C ILE A 210 6.75 -2.41 8.67
N SER A 211 5.60 -2.92 8.22
CA SER A 211 4.40 -2.12 7.98
C SER A 211 3.27 -2.64 8.87
N PRO A 212 2.36 -1.76 9.32
CA PRO A 212 1.27 -2.18 10.18
C PRO A 212 0.25 -2.95 9.33
N PHE A 213 0.26 -4.26 9.45
CA PHE A 213 -0.77 -5.17 8.94
C PHE A 213 -1.03 -6.18 10.05
N ILE A 214 -2.08 -5.92 10.81
CA ILE A 214 -2.40 -6.64 12.04
C ILE A 214 -3.86 -7.11 11.90
N PRO A 215 -4.10 -8.43 11.82
CA PRO A 215 -5.45 -8.97 11.74
C PRO A 215 -6.35 -8.44 12.87
N HIS A 216 -7.62 -8.18 12.54
CA HIS A 216 -8.64 -7.61 13.43
C HIS A 216 -8.34 -6.20 13.96
N ASN A 217 -7.29 -5.55 13.48
CA ASN A 217 -6.98 -4.16 13.80
C ASN A 217 -7.33 -3.25 12.62
N TYR A 218 -8.35 -2.40 12.77
CA TYR A 218 -8.87 -1.53 11.72
C TYR A 218 -8.39 -0.07 11.79
N LYS A 219 -7.43 0.22 12.69
CA LYS A 219 -6.76 1.52 12.81
C LYS A 219 -5.34 1.43 12.27
N GLU A 220 -4.48 0.70 12.98
CA GLU A 220 -3.06 0.57 12.64
C GLU A 220 -2.88 -0.02 11.24
N SER A 221 -3.68 -1.03 10.86
CA SER A 221 -3.61 -1.63 9.52
C SER A 221 -3.98 -0.70 8.37
N SER A 222 -4.48 0.51 8.65
CA SER A 222 -4.79 1.53 7.65
C SER A 222 -3.72 2.61 7.50
N LEU A 223 -2.67 2.59 8.32
CA LEU A 223 -1.74 3.72 8.43
C LEU A 223 -0.75 3.77 7.25
N PRO A 224 -0.54 4.96 6.64
CA PRO A 224 0.42 5.14 5.55
C PRO A 224 1.85 5.27 6.07
N THR A 225 2.40 4.18 6.64
CA THR A 225 3.72 4.21 7.25
C THR A 225 4.47 2.89 7.20
N ALA A 226 5.80 2.98 7.35
CA ALA A 226 6.67 1.87 7.64
C ALA A 226 7.82 2.31 8.55
N VAL A 227 8.34 1.33 9.30
CA VAL A 227 9.46 1.52 10.21
C VAL A 227 10.64 0.66 9.76
N PHE A 228 11.83 1.24 9.88
CA PHE A 228 13.10 0.65 9.51
C PHE A 228 14.05 0.67 10.71
N THR A 229 14.22 -0.48 11.35
CA THR A 229 15.13 -0.62 12.50
C THR A 229 16.42 -1.25 12.02
N PHE A 230 17.52 -0.51 12.13
CA PHE A 230 18.86 -0.99 11.84
C PHE A 230 19.50 -1.47 13.13
N THR A 231 19.86 -2.75 13.18
CA THR A 231 20.67 -3.31 14.27
C THR A 231 22.08 -3.54 13.75
N VAL A 232 23.05 -2.86 14.37
CA VAL A 232 24.46 -2.88 13.98
C VAL A 232 25.24 -3.59 15.08
N HIS A 233 25.86 -4.70 14.71
CA HIS A 233 26.72 -5.49 15.59
C HIS A 233 28.18 -5.25 15.19
N ASN A 234 28.97 -4.74 16.15
CA ASN A 234 30.40 -4.55 15.95
C ASN A 234 31.17 -5.79 16.41
N LEU A 235 31.56 -6.62 15.45
CA LEU A 235 32.35 -7.83 15.66
C LEU A 235 33.86 -7.55 15.78
N GLY A 236 34.25 -6.29 15.57
CA GLY A 236 35.63 -5.85 15.63
C GLY A 236 36.16 -5.66 17.05
N LYS A 237 37.46 -5.43 17.15
CA LYS A 237 38.15 -5.23 18.44
C LYS A 237 38.19 -3.78 18.92
N THR A 238 37.79 -2.84 18.07
CA THR A 238 37.78 -1.40 18.35
C THR A 238 36.37 -0.85 18.23
N SER A 239 36.12 0.30 18.85
CA SER A 239 34.86 1.02 18.63
C SER A 239 34.73 1.48 17.18
N ALA A 240 33.49 1.55 16.71
CA ALA A 240 33.14 2.08 15.40
C ALA A 240 32.15 3.24 15.57
N ASP A 241 32.49 4.40 15.02
CA ASP A 241 31.55 5.51 14.87
C ASP A 241 30.74 5.26 13.61
N VAL A 242 29.44 5.05 13.77
CA VAL A 242 28.52 4.70 12.69
C VAL A 242 27.53 5.83 12.50
N THR A 243 27.30 6.20 11.25
CA THR A 243 26.21 7.09 10.85
C THR A 243 25.35 6.37 9.83
N LEU A 244 24.06 6.22 10.14
CA LEU A 244 23.04 5.78 9.21
C LEU A 244 22.31 6.99 8.65
N LEU A 245 22.13 7.02 7.35
CA LEU A 245 21.51 8.12 6.63
C LEU A 245 20.28 7.63 5.90
N PHE A 246 19.14 8.28 6.12
CA PHE A 246 17.91 8.06 5.37
C PHE A 246 17.64 9.27 4.47
N THR A 247 17.69 9.07 3.14
CA THR A 247 17.42 10.11 2.14
C THR A 247 16.08 9.86 1.46
N TRP A 248 15.37 10.94 1.14
CA TRP A 248 14.08 10.89 0.46
C TRP A 248 13.92 12.06 -0.50
N ALA A 249 13.52 11.78 -1.74
CA ALA A 249 13.14 12.79 -2.72
C ALA A 249 11.71 13.27 -2.44
N ASN A 250 11.45 14.56 -2.66
CA ASN A 250 10.10 15.11 -2.66
C ASN A 250 9.41 14.75 -3.99
N SER A 251 8.98 13.48 -4.09
CA SER A 251 8.40 12.88 -5.29
C SER A 251 7.39 11.81 -4.88
N ALA A 252 6.31 11.68 -5.66
CA ALA A 252 5.34 10.59 -5.58
C ALA A 252 5.55 9.53 -6.69
N GLY A 253 6.78 9.43 -7.23
CA GLY A 253 7.14 8.55 -8.34
C GLY A 253 7.03 9.22 -9.73
N GLY A 254 7.55 8.55 -10.76
CA GLY A 254 7.58 9.08 -12.13
C GLY A 254 8.19 10.48 -12.21
N ASP A 255 7.61 11.34 -13.05
CA ASP A 255 8.06 12.74 -13.24
C ASP A 255 7.46 13.72 -12.21
N SER A 256 6.80 13.22 -11.15
CA SER A 256 6.08 14.10 -10.22
C SER A 256 7.01 15.08 -9.50
N GLY A 257 8.20 14.64 -9.10
CA GLY A 257 9.15 15.44 -8.32
C GLY A 257 9.82 16.59 -9.07
N ILE A 258 9.67 16.68 -10.40
CA ILE A 258 10.16 17.82 -11.20
C ILE A 258 9.06 18.83 -11.56
N SER A 259 7.86 18.67 -11.00
CA SER A 259 6.74 19.57 -11.30
C SER A 259 6.87 20.97 -10.66
N GLY A 260 7.77 21.13 -9.69
CA GLY A 260 8.10 22.40 -9.04
C GLY A 260 7.19 22.74 -7.87
N HIS A 261 7.53 23.82 -7.17
CA HIS A 261 6.85 24.34 -5.97
C HIS A 261 6.84 23.39 -4.76
N HIS A 262 7.66 22.36 -4.78
CA HIS A 262 7.83 21.45 -3.65
C HIS A 262 8.68 22.11 -2.58
N PHE A 263 8.33 21.97 -1.30
CA PHE A 263 9.13 22.53 -0.21
C PHE A 263 9.18 21.55 0.95
N ASN A 264 10.19 21.71 1.80
CA ASN A 264 10.44 20.82 2.92
C ASN A 264 10.49 21.64 4.21
N SER A 265 10.13 21.03 5.35
CA SER A 265 10.20 21.68 6.66
C SER A 265 10.62 20.69 7.74
N LYS A 266 11.42 21.15 8.71
CA LYS A 266 11.79 20.32 9.87
C LYS A 266 10.60 20.14 10.82
N PHE A 267 10.62 19.06 11.59
CA PHE A 267 9.77 18.90 12.76
C PHE A 267 10.53 18.18 13.87
N ARG A 268 10.15 18.48 15.11
CA ARG A 268 10.68 17.83 16.32
C ARG A 268 9.53 17.65 17.30
N MET A 269 9.43 16.45 17.86
CA MET A 269 8.47 16.08 18.89
C MET A 269 9.13 16.18 20.28
N GLU A 270 8.32 16.21 21.33
CA GLU A 270 8.79 16.41 22.71
C GLU A 270 9.61 15.22 23.25
N ASP A 271 9.42 14.03 22.67
CA ASP A 271 10.02 12.76 23.07
C ASP A 271 11.36 12.45 22.38
N GLY A 272 11.87 13.37 21.55
CA GLY A 272 13.13 13.20 20.83
C GLY A 272 12.99 12.67 19.39
N VAL A 273 11.77 12.35 18.94
CA VAL A 273 11.55 12.06 17.51
C VAL A 273 11.66 13.33 16.69
N GLN A 274 12.49 13.32 15.66
CA GLN A 274 12.68 14.47 14.77
C GLN A 274 12.96 14.05 13.33
N GLY A 275 12.71 14.97 12.40
CA GLY A 275 12.83 14.67 11.00
C GLY A 275 12.41 15.80 10.08
N VAL A 276 12.07 15.43 8.84
CA VAL A 276 11.72 16.37 7.78
C VAL A 276 10.39 15.98 7.14
N LEU A 277 9.52 16.96 6.98
CA LEU A 277 8.33 16.91 6.16
C LEU A 277 8.67 17.36 4.74
N LEU A 278 8.27 16.58 3.73
CA LEU A 278 8.41 16.92 2.33
C LEU A 278 7.01 17.16 1.75
N HIS A 279 6.69 18.42 1.49
CA HIS A 279 5.39 18.86 0.98
C HIS A 279 5.40 18.80 -0.53
N HIS A 280 4.79 17.74 -1.06
CA HIS A 280 4.69 17.47 -2.49
C HIS A 280 3.45 18.14 -3.08
N MET A 281 3.69 19.23 -3.80
CA MET A 281 2.66 20.01 -4.48
C MET A 281 2.32 19.37 -5.82
N THR A 282 1.26 18.58 -5.87
CA THR A 282 0.83 17.90 -7.09
C THR A 282 0.18 18.87 -8.08
N SER A 283 0.51 18.70 -9.37
CA SER A 283 -0.20 19.36 -10.47
C SER A 283 -1.42 18.54 -10.96
N LYS A 284 -2.26 19.13 -11.82
CA LYS A 284 -3.35 18.44 -12.55
C LYS A 284 -4.46 17.81 -11.68
N GLU A 285 -4.98 18.57 -10.70
CA GLU A 285 -6.12 18.16 -9.85
C GLU A 285 -5.89 16.92 -8.95
N ARG A 286 -4.64 16.45 -8.83
CA ARG A 286 -4.25 15.42 -7.87
C ARG A 286 -4.13 16.01 -6.46
N PRO A 287 -4.42 15.23 -5.41
CA PRO A 287 -4.29 15.70 -4.04
C PRO A 287 -2.81 15.82 -3.66
N SER A 288 -2.49 16.86 -2.89
CA SER A 288 -1.15 17.07 -2.35
C SER A 288 -0.76 15.91 -1.41
N VAL A 289 0.53 15.59 -1.39
CA VAL A 289 1.07 14.53 -0.51
C VAL A 289 2.12 15.15 0.39
N THR A 290 2.08 14.86 1.69
CA THR A 290 3.17 15.21 2.61
C THR A 290 3.86 13.94 3.06
N PHE A 291 5.15 13.79 2.74
CA PHE A 291 5.97 12.71 3.29
C PHE A 291 6.62 13.16 4.60
N ALA A 292 6.91 12.22 5.50
CA ALA A 292 7.71 12.44 6.68
C ALA A 292 8.78 11.35 6.76
N ILE A 293 10.05 11.76 6.84
CA ILE A 293 11.15 10.89 7.25
C ILE A 293 11.61 11.33 8.63
N ALA A 294 11.81 10.38 9.55
CA ALA A 294 12.19 10.68 10.93
C ALA A 294 13.06 9.59 11.55
N ALA A 295 13.74 9.96 12.62
CA ALA A 295 14.49 9.08 13.50
C ALA A 295 14.30 9.51 14.96
N GLU A 296 14.55 8.59 15.88
CA GLU A 296 14.49 8.84 17.32
C GLU A 296 15.87 9.23 17.85
N ALA A 297 15.98 10.42 18.45
CA ALA A 297 17.15 10.80 19.22
C ALA A 297 17.03 10.26 20.65
N ASN A 298 18.14 9.75 21.18
CA ASN A 298 18.22 9.29 22.57
C ASN A 298 19.65 9.49 23.11
N ASP A 299 19.92 9.07 24.35
CA ASP A 299 21.23 9.24 25.01
C ASP A 299 22.41 8.64 24.22
N THR A 300 22.15 7.69 23.32
CA THR A 300 23.17 7.00 22.51
C THR A 300 23.15 7.37 21.03
N VAL A 301 22.01 7.87 20.52
CA VAL A 301 21.80 8.16 19.10
C VAL A 301 21.61 9.67 18.91
N HIS A 302 22.57 10.29 18.24
CA HIS A 302 22.48 11.67 17.81
C HIS A 302 21.81 11.77 16.44
N VAL A 303 20.71 12.50 16.33
CA VAL A 303 19.99 12.71 15.07
C VAL A 303 20.18 14.15 14.57
N SER A 304 20.40 14.30 13.26
CA SER A 304 20.52 15.60 12.58
C SER A 304 19.84 15.55 11.21
N GLU A 305 19.36 16.69 10.70
CA GLU A 305 18.59 16.75 9.46
C GLU A 305 19.15 17.72 8.42
N CYS A 306 19.14 17.30 7.16
CA CYS A 306 19.30 18.14 5.99
C CYS A 306 17.91 18.32 5.34
N PRO A 307 17.20 19.44 5.59
CA PRO A 307 15.83 19.59 5.13
C PRO A 307 15.74 19.76 3.61
N PHE A 308 16.81 20.20 2.95
CA PHE A 308 16.79 20.51 1.53
C PHE A 308 18.16 20.27 0.88
N PHE A 309 18.17 19.44 -0.16
CA PHE A 309 19.26 19.38 -1.11
C PHE A 309 18.72 19.13 -2.53
N VAL A 310 19.47 19.58 -3.53
CA VAL A 310 19.12 19.46 -4.94
C VAL A 310 19.65 18.14 -5.48
N ILE A 311 18.74 17.27 -5.93
CA ILE A 311 19.06 15.98 -6.55
C ILE A 311 19.42 16.19 -8.03
N SER A 312 18.62 16.99 -8.73
CA SER A 312 18.84 17.36 -10.14
C SER A 312 18.11 18.66 -10.47
N GLY A 313 18.55 19.39 -11.49
CA GLY A 313 17.95 20.65 -11.94
C GLY A 313 18.72 21.89 -11.47
N ASP A 314 18.10 23.06 -11.66
CA ASP A 314 18.75 24.37 -11.55
C ASP A 314 18.41 25.13 -10.25
N SER A 315 17.62 24.52 -9.36
CA SER A 315 17.33 25.13 -8.06
C SER A 315 18.59 25.41 -7.27
N GLN A 316 18.62 26.57 -6.62
CA GLN A 316 19.75 27.01 -5.82
C GLN A 316 19.75 26.29 -4.46
N GLY A 317 20.91 25.87 -3.98
CA GLY A 317 21.04 25.26 -2.65
C GLY A 317 22.18 24.26 -2.53
N ILE A 318 22.16 23.51 -1.44
CA ILE A 318 23.08 22.40 -1.16
C ILE A 318 22.86 21.32 -2.23
N THR A 319 23.92 20.87 -2.89
CA THR A 319 23.79 19.78 -3.88
C THR A 319 23.75 18.41 -3.21
N ALA A 320 23.28 17.38 -3.91
CA ALA A 320 23.36 16.00 -3.44
C ALA A 320 24.80 15.58 -3.07
N LYS A 321 25.80 16.12 -3.78
CA LYS A 321 27.22 15.93 -3.47
C LYS A 321 27.65 16.60 -2.17
N ASP A 322 27.22 17.84 -1.95
CA ASP A 322 27.56 18.59 -0.73
C ASP A 322 26.96 17.93 0.51
N MET A 323 25.70 17.51 0.42
CA MET A 323 25.01 16.73 1.47
C MET A 323 25.78 15.45 1.81
N TRP A 324 26.21 14.68 0.81
CA TRP A 324 26.99 13.46 1.02
C TRP A 324 28.34 13.71 1.69
N ASN A 325 29.07 14.72 1.22
CA ASN A 325 30.39 15.07 1.75
C ASN A 325 30.32 15.56 3.20
N GLU A 326 29.25 16.28 3.56
CA GLU A 326 29.03 16.73 4.92
C GLU A 326 28.91 15.55 5.89
N VAL A 327 28.02 14.59 5.61
CA VAL A 327 27.85 13.40 6.45
C VAL A 327 29.12 12.56 6.47
N LYS A 328 29.76 12.37 5.33
CA LYS A 328 31.00 11.60 5.23
C LYS A 328 32.13 12.19 6.09
N LYS A 329 32.18 13.51 6.21
CA LYS A 329 33.22 14.22 6.96
C LYS A 329 32.90 14.33 8.45
N ASN A 330 31.65 14.68 8.78
CA ASN A 330 31.26 15.11 10.12
C ASN A 330 30.38 14.08 10.84
N GLY A 331 29.78 13.13 10.12
CA GLY A 331 28.81 12.20 10.69
C GLY A 331 27.51 12.86 11.12
N SER A 332 27.27 14.13 10.78
CA SER A 332 26.04 14.85 11.11
C SER A 332 25.85 16.02 10.15
N PHE A 333 24.67 16.65 10.20
CA PHE A 333 24.33 17.86 9.45
C PHE A 333 24.45 19.15 10.27
N ASP A 334 24.98 19.09 11.50
CA ASP A 334 24.95 20.24 12.42
C ASP A 334 25.78 21.44 11.94
N HIS A 335 26.74 21.21 11.03
CA HIS A 335 27.56 22.27 10.44
C HIS A 335 26.93 22.88 9.18
N LEU A 336 25.81 22.33 8.69
CA LEU A 336 25.02 22.96 7.63
C LEU A 336 24.02 23.94 8.26
N GLN A 337 24.22 25.22 7.99
CA GLN A 337 23.19 26.22 8.25
C GLN A 337 22.00 25.92 7.35
N SER A 338 20.95 25.34 7.94
CA SER A 338 19.71 25.00 7.25
C SER A 338 18.55 25.72 7.93
N GLU A 339 17.76 26.44 7.13
CA GLU A 339 16.53 27.05 7.61
C GLU A 339 15.51 25.98 8.01
N GLU A 340 14.58 26.32 8.90
CA GLU A 340 13.52 25.39 9.33
C GLU A 340 12.60 24.98 8.18
N MET A 341 12.42 25.87 7.20
CA MET A 341 11.62 25.66 6.01
C MET A 341 12.45 25.99 4.77
N SER A 342 12.42 25.13 3.77
CA SER A 342 13.12 25.38 2.51
C SER A 342 12.33 26.33 1.62
N MET A 343 13.03 27.00 0.73
CA MET A 343 12.39 27.66 -0.40
C MET A 343 11.71 26.61 -1.31
N PRO A 344 10.59 26.96 -1.96
CA PRO A 344 9.96 26.08 -2.95
C PRO A 344 10.90 25.79 -4.12
N SER A 345 10.87 24.56 -4.63
CA SER A 345 11.67 24.14 -5.78
C SER A 345 11.21 24.80 -7.08
N ASP A 346 12.15 24.98 -8.00
CA ASP A 346 11.84 25.45 -9.34
C ASP A 346 11.28 24.30 -10.19
N PRO A 347 10.36 24.57 -11.14
CA PRO A 347 9.96 23.58 -12.13
C PRO A 347 11.16 23.00 -12.89
N GLY A 348 11.18 21.69 -13.08
CA GLY A 348 12.32 20.96 -13.66
C GLY A 348 13.36 20.49 -12.64
N SER A 349 13.29 20.96 -11.39
CA SER A 349 14.24 20.56 -10.33
C SER A 349 13.63 19.53 -9.38
N LEU A 350 14.41 18.49 -9.10
CA LEU A 350 14.11 17.47 -8.11
C LEU A 350 14.90 17.76 -6.83
N VAL A 351 14.19 17.84 -5.71
CA VAL A 351 14.77 18.16 -4.40
C VAL A 351 14.47 17.04 -3.41
N GLY A 352 15.30 16.92 -2.37
CA GLY A 352 15.16 15.90 -1.34
C GLY A 352 15.49 16.41 0.05
N ALA A 353 15.30 15.54 1.02
CA ALA A 353 15.66 15.72 2.42
C ALA A 353 16.40 14.48 2.94
N ALA A 354 17.14 14.66 4.03
CA ALA A 354 17.86 13.58 4.67
C ALA A 354 17.83 13.68 6.20
N VAL A 355 17.82 12.53 6.87
CA VAL A 355 17.95 12.40 8.32
C VAL A 355 19.14 11.47 8.60
N ALA A 356 20.12 11.95 9.35
CA ALA A 356 21.30 11.20 9.78
C ALA A 356 21.18 10.86 11.25
N ALA A 357 21.45 9.60 11.60
CA ALA A 357 21.49 9.09 12.97
C ALA A 357 22.86 8.48 13.25
N SER A 358 23.53 9.00 14.27
CA SER A 358 24.94 8.74 14.54
C SER A 358 25.16 8.27 15.96
N LEU A 359 26.00 7.25 16.10
CA LEU A 359 26.29 6.59 17.37
C LEU A 359 27.68 5.94 17.34
N THR A 360 28.28 5.80 18.51
CA THR A 360 29.51 5.02 18.69
C THR A 360 29.16 3.64 19.25
N ILE A 361 29.62 2.60 18.57
CA ILE A 361 29.38 1.21 18.95
C ILE A 361 30.69 0.62 19.49
N PRO A 362 30.76 0.27 20.79
CA PRO A 362 31.92 -0.42 21.37
C PRO A 362 32.25 -1.73 20.66
N ALA A 363 33.45 -2.26 20.91
CA ALA A 363 33.83 -3.59 20.45
C ALA A 363 32.93 -4.66 21.08
N ASP A 364 32.50 -5.64 20.27
CA ASP A 364 31.62 -6.74 20.69
C ASP A 364 30.27 -6.27 21.29
N ASP A 365 29.78 -5.10 20.86
CA ASP A 365 28.50 -4.53 21.28
C ASP A 365 27.52 -4.40 20.10
N VAL A 366 26.24 -4.34 20.44
CA VAL A 366 25.12 -4.22 19.50
C VAL A 366 24.32 -2.97 19.84
N LYS A 367 24.04 -2.15 18.84
CA LYS A 367 23.16 -0.98 18.96
C LYS A 367 22.13 -0.96 17.85
N SER A 368 21.01 -0.30 18.11
CA SER A 368 19.93 -0.15 17.15
C SER A 368 19.57 1.32 16.91
N VAL A 369 19.17 1.61 15.68
CA VAL A 369 18.67 2.92 15.24
C VAL A 369 17.36 2.70 14.50
N THR A 370 16.34 3.46 14.83
CA THR A 370 15.00 3.34 14.23
C THR A 370 14.68 4.57 13.40
N PHE A 371 14.28 4.33 12.15
CA PHE A 371 13.73 5.33 11.25
C PHE A 371 12.27 5.02 10.93
N SER A 372 11.48 6.04 10.62
CA SER A 372 10.14 5.88 10.05
C SER A 372 9.99 6.66 8.75
N LEU A 373 9.18 6.11 7.87
CA LEU A 373 8.60 6.80 6.72
C LEU A 373 7.09 6.86 6.90
N ALA A 374 6.48 8.02 6.72
CA ALA A 374 5.03 8.17 6.61
C ALA A 374 4.64 9.05 5.43
N TRP A 375 3.41 8.90 4.93
CA TRP A 375 2.87 9.77 3.88
C TRP A 375 1.40 10.13 4.12
N ALA A 376 1.10 11.42 4.26
CA ALA A 376 -0.26 11.92 4.34
C ALA A 376 -0.75 12.31 2.93
N CYS A 377 -1.61 11.47 2.36
CA CYS A 377 -2.42 11.77 1.18
C CYS A 377 -3.89 11.54 1.53
N PRO A 378 -4.59 12.52 2.14
CA PRO A 378 -5.89 12.28 2.77
C PRO A 378 -6.99 12.01 1.77
N GLU A 379 -6.93 12.62 0.59
CA GLU A 379 -7.97 12.57 -0.42
C GLU A 379 -7.75 11.46 -1.46
N ILE A 380 -8.84 10.85 -1.87
CA ILE A 380 -8.93 9.88 -2.97
C ILE A 380 -9.82 10.54 -4.04
N ASN A 381 -9.22 10.96 -5.15
CA ASN A 381 -9.94 11.59 -6.26
C ASN A 381 -10.23 10.57 -7.35
N PHE A 382 -11.52 10.36 -7.65
CA PHE A 382 -11.95 9.60 -8.82
C PHE A 382 -12.24 10.52 -10.00
N ALA A 383 -12.15 9.99 -11.22
CA ALA A 383 -12.32 10.77 -12.45
C ALA A 383 -13.77 11.26 -12.66
N SER A 384 -14.73 10.68 -11.93
CA SER A 384 -16.10 11.17 -11.84
C SER A 384 -16.24 12.52 -11.10
N GLY A 385 -15.18 12.99 -10.42
CA GLY A 385 -15.18 14.21 -9.62
C GLY A 385 -15.65 14.02 -8.17
N ARG A 386 -15.81 12.76 -7.71
CA ARG A 386 -16.01 12.44 -6.30
C ARG A 386 -14.67 12.30 -5.57
N THR A 387 -14.64 12.86 -4.38
CA THR A 387 -13.52 12.78 -3.45
C THR A 387 -13.95 12.04 -2.19
N TYR A 388 -13.16 11.06 -1.77
CA TYR A 388 -13.29 10.37 -0.49
C TYR A 388 -12.06 10.67 0.36
N HIS A 389 -12.14 10.46 1.67
CA HIS A 389 -10.95 10.46 2.51
C HIS A 389 -10.50 9.04 2.84
N ARG A 390 -9.19 8.83 2.97
CA ARG A 390 -8.59 7.55 3.37
C ARG A 390 -8.88 7.24 4.84
N ARG A 391 -9.01 5.96 5.20
CA ARG A 391 -9.37 5.51 6.56
C ARG A 391 -8.54 6.14 7.68
N TYR A 392 -7.22 6.30 7.47
CA TYR A 392 -6.34 6.86 8.50
C TYR A 392 -6.73 8.29 8.94
N THR A 393 -7.45 9.05 8.09
CA THR A 393 -7.90 10.41 8.42
C THR A 393 -8.91 10.44 9.56
N LYS A 394 -9.60 9.32 9.83
CA LYS A 394 -10.46 9.16 11.02
C LYS A 394 -9.67 9.35 12.33
N PHE A 395 -8.37 9.02 12.32
CA PHE A 395 -7.51 9.05 13.50
C PHE A 395 -6.57 10.25 13.52
N TYR A 396 -6.06 10.67 12.36
CA TYR A 396 -5.05 11.74 12.24
C TYR A 396 -5.58 13.04 11.62
N GLY A 397 -6.82 13.04 11.13
CA GLY A 397 -7.41 14.16 10.39
C GLY A 397 -6.84 14.30 8.98
N THR A 398 -7.18 15.41 8.32
CA THR A 398 -6.80 15.71 6.93
C THR A 398 -5.73 16.81 6.81
N THR A 399 -5.14 17.24 7.92
CA THR A 399 -4.20 18.37 7.96
C THR A 399 -2.77 17.97 7.57
N GLY A 400 -1.96 18.94 7.12
CA GLY A 400 -0.56 18.72 6.72
C GLY A 400 0.39 18.23 7.82
N HIS A 401 -0.04 18.22 9.09
CA HIS A 401 0.75 17.68 10.22
C HIS A 401 0.53 16.18 10.45
N ALA A 402 -0.39 15.54 9.73
CA ALA A 402 -0.70 14.13 9.90
C ALA A 402 0.53 13.24 9.66
N ALA A 403 1.34 13.53 8.63
CA ALA A 403 2.53 12.74 8.32
C ALA A 403 3.56 12.73 9.46
N ALA A 404 3.79 13.87 10.12
CA ALA A 404 4.71 13.97 11.26
C ALA A 404 4.22 13.11 12.44
N LYS A 405 2.92 13.20 12.78
CA LYS A 405 2.32 12.42 13.86
C LYS A 405 2.35 10.92 13.58
N ILE A 406 1.99 10.52 12.36
CA ILE A 406 2.04 9.10 11.95
C ILE A 406 3.46 8.56 12.02
N ALA A 407 4.47 9.32 11.56
CA ALA A 407 5.87 8.92 11.64
C ALA A 407 6.34 8.76 13.10
N HIS A 408 5.98 9.70 13.97
CA HIS A 408 6.25 9.62 15.41
C HIS A 408 5.59 8.40 16.05
N ASP A 409 4.28 8.22 15.87
CA ASP A 409 3.55 7.10 16.47
C ASP A 409 4.07 5.76 15.94
N ALA A 410 4.50 5.70 14.68
CA ALA A 410 5.14 4.51 14.12
C ALA A 410 6.43 4.15 14.86
N ILE A 411 7.30 5.12 15.14
CA ILE A 411 8.52 4.89 15.95
C ILE A 411 8.15 4.39 17.34
N GLN A 412 7.14 4.96 17.99
CA GLN A 412 6.78 4.59 19.36
C GLN A 412 6.07 3.23 19.44
N GLU A 413 5.24 2.87 18.46
CA GLU A 413 4.35 1.70 18.52
C GLU A 413 4.85 0.47 17.75
N HIS A 414 5.87 0.59 16.88
CA HIS A 414 6.27 -0.53 16.01
C HIS A 414 6.63 -1.82 16.75
N THR A 415 7.18 -1.73 17.97
CA THR A 415 7.50 -2.91 18.79
C THR A 415 6.25 -3.68 19.21
N GLN A 416 5.14 -2.97 19.47
CA GLN A 416 3.85 -3.58 19.74
C GLN A 416 3.27 -4.21 18.46
N TRP A 417 3.31 -3.50 17.33
CA TRP A 417 2.86 -4.04 16.03
C TRP A 417 3.59 -5.34 15.71
N GLU A 418 4.88 -5.35 15.97
CA GLU A 418 5.75 -6.48 15.75
C GLU A 418 5.36 -7.70 16.60
N SER A 419 5.15 -7.50 17.90
CA SER A 419 4.69 -8.57 18.79
C SER A 419 3.36 -9.15 18.31
N GLN A 420 2.42 -8.30 17.90
CA GLN A 420 1.12 -8.74 17.37
C GLN A 420 1.28 -9.51 16.06
N ILE A 421 2.17 -9.04 15.16
CA ILE A 421 2.46 -9.72 13.90
C ILE A 421 3.05 -11.11 14.14
N GLU A 422 3.99 -11.23 15.08
CA GLU A 422 4.56 -12.53 15.43
C GLU A 422 3.52 -13.47 16.04
N GLU A 423 2.65 -12.95 16.91
CA GLU A 423 1.62 -13.73 17.58
C GLU A 423 0.69 -14.45 16.60
N TRP A 424 0.18 -13.75 15.57
CA TRP A 424 -0.75 -14.37 14.61
C TRP A 424 -0.03 -15.26 13.58
N GLN A 425 1.24 -14.99 13.27
CA GLN A 425 2.02 -15.82 12.34
C GLN A 425 2.53 -17.11 12.96
N LYS A 426 2.91 -17.07 14.25
CA LYS A 426 3.59 -18.15 14.97
C LYS A 426 2.90 -19.52 14.88
N PRO A 427 1.55 -19.65 15.07
CA PRO A 427 0.89 -20.95 15.00
C PRO A 427 1.06 -21.67 13.66
N ILE A 428 1.17 -20.92 12.56
CA ILE A 428 1.33 -21.47 11.21
C ILE A 428 2.81 -21.79 10.94
N ILE A 429 3.72 -20.91 11.37
CA ILE A 429 5.17 -21.10 11.20
C ILE A 429 5.69 -22.30 12.00
N GLU A 430 5.19 -22.50 13.21
CA GLU A 430 5.64 -23.58 14.10
C GLU A 430 4.97 -24.93 13.81
N ASP A 431 3.95 -24.97 12.94
CA ASP A 431 3.25 -26.20 12.57
C ASP A 431 4.09 -27.07 11.62
N LYS A 432 4.80 -28.03 12.20
CA LYS A 432 5.63 -29.01 11.47
C LYS A 432 4.87 -29.95 10.54
N ARG A 433 3.53 -29.94 10.54
CA ARG A 433 2.71 -30.69 9.59
C ARG A 433 2.68 -30.02 8.22
N LEU A 434 2.89 -28.70 8.18
CA LEU A 434 2.94 -27.92 6.95
C LEU A 434 4.34 -28.01 6.32
N PRO A 435 4.46 -28.14 4.99
CA PRO A 435 5.75 -28.08 4.33
C PRO A 435 6.34 -26.66 4.43
N GLU A 436 7.66 -26.53 4.56
CA GLU A 436 8.34 -25.24 4.84
C GLU A 436 8.02 -24.13 3.82
N TRP A 437 7.79 -24.47 2.56
CA TRP A 437 7.43 -23.49 1.52
C TRP A 437 6.05 -22.87 1.76
N TYR A 438 5.12 -23.60 2.38
CA TYR A 438 3.71 -23.20 2.44
C TYR A 438 3.47 -21.96 3.32
N PRO A 439 3.96 -21.88 4.57
CA PRO A 439 3.82 -20.66 5.36
C PRO A 439 4.45 -19.43 4.68
N ILE A 440 5.60 -19.62 4.03
CA ILE A 440 6.30 -18.55 3.32
C ILE A 440 5.42 -17.98 2.20
N THR A 441 4.85 -18.85 1.36
CA THR A 441 3.94 -18.43 0.29
C THR A 441 2.66 -17.83 0.86
N LEU A 442 2.03 -18.50 1.82
CA LEU A 442 0.77 -18.07 2.42
C LEU A 442 0.82 -16.63 2.94
N PHE A 443 1.85 -16.28 3.70
CA PHE A 443 1.99 -14.92 4.23
C PHE A 443 2.38 -13.93 3.15
N ASN A 444 3.32 -14.27 2.27
CA ASN A 444 3.79 -13.33 1.25
C ASN A 444 2.71 -13.02 0.20
N GLU A 445 1.76 -13.90 -0.10
CA GLU A 445 0.62 -13.61 -0.98
C GLU A 445 -0.31 -12.51 -0.44
N LEU A 446 -0.31 -12.27 0.89
CA LEU A 446 -1.09 -11.19 1.50
C LEU A 446 -0.60 -9.79 1.11
N TYR A 447 0.57 -9.67 0.48
CA TYR A 447 1.08 -8.39 -0.05
C TYR A 447 0.05 -7.67 -0.93
N TYR A 448 -0.83 -8.43 -1.59
CA TYR A 448 -1.83 -7.88 -2.50
C TYR A 448 -2.90 -7.06 -1.78
N LEU A 449 -3.18 -7.32 -0.50
CA LEU A 449 -4.06 -6.48 0.32
C LEU A 449 -3.45 -5.11 0.65
N ASN A 450 -2.16 -4.94 0.39
CA ASN A 450 -1.48 -3.65 0.41
C ASN A 450 -1.32 -3.11 -1.03
N ALA A 451 -0.59 -3.82 -1.89
CA ALA A 451 -0.13 -3.34 -3.20
C ALA A 451 -1.07 -3.68 -4.38
N GLY A 452 -2.27 -4.19 -4.11
CA GLY A 452 -3.33 -4.46 -5.08
C GLY A 452 -4.15 -3.22 -5.44
N GLY A 453 -3.56 -2.01 -5.35
CA GLY A 453 -4.28 -0.75 -5.58
C GLY A 453 -5.40 -0.49 -4.58
N THR A 454 -5.17 -0.85 -3.31
CA THR A 454 -6.22 -0.82 -2.29
C THR A 454 -6.66 0.60 -1.92
N ILE A 455 -7.95 0.75 -1.66
CA ILE A 455 -8.60 1.99 -1.22
C ILE A 455 -9.46 1.64 -0.01
N TRP A 456 -9.29 2.38 1.07
CA TRP A 456 -10.09 2.21 2.28
C TRP A 456 -10.57 3.59 2.72
N THR A 457 -11.88 3.80 2.77
CA THR A 457 -12.46 5.11 3.11
C THR A 457 -12.60 5.29 4.63
N ASP A 458 -12.73 6.54 5.08
CA ASP A 458 -13.06 6.88 6.47
C ASP A 458 -14.51 6.53 6.87
N GLY A 459 -15.33 6.10 5.91
CA GLY A 459 -16.73 5.75 6.06
C GLY A 459 -17.70 6.93 5.94
N LEU A 460 -17.22 8.14 5.66
CA LEU A 460 -18.06 9.30 5.37
C LEU A 460 -18.49 9.30 3.88
N PRO A 461 -19.64 9.94 3.56
CA PRO A 461 -20.06 10.12 2.17
C PRO A 461 -19.04 10.92 1.34
N PRO A 462 -18.97 10.69 0.02
CA PRO A 462 -18.07 11.44 -0.84
C PRO A 462 -18.43 12.93 -0.90
N VAL A 463 -17.41 13.77 -1.01
CA VAL A 463 -17.58 15.19 -1.36
C VAL A 463 -17.64 15.29 -2.89
N GLN A 464 -18.69 15.90 -3.42
CA GLN A 464 -18.87 16.11 -4.86
C GLN A 464 -18.55 17.57 -5.20
N LYS A 465 -17.60 17.80 -6.13
CA LYS A 465 -17.33 19.16 -6.64
C LYS A 465 -18.58 19.69 -7.38
N LEU A 466 -19.03 20.90 -7.02
CA LEU A 466 -20.27 21.53 -7.51
C LEU A 466 -20.37 21.68 -9.05
N SER A 467 -19.27 21.50 -9.79
CA SER A 467 -19.22 21.63 -11.26
C SER A 467 -19.78 20.43 -12.04
N THR A 468 -20.07 19.29 -11.38
CA THR A 468 -20.48 18.03 -12.07
C THR A 468 -21.94 17.64 -11.81
N ILE A 469 -22.86 18.60 -11.66
CA ILE A 469 -24.31 18.31 -11.59
C ILE A 469 -24.83 18.04 -13.01
N GLY A 470 -24.51 16.86 -13.53
CA GLY A 470 -25.19 16.28 -14.68
C GLY A 470 -26.47 15.59 -14.22
N LYS A 471 -27.63 16.23 -14.40
CA LYS A 471 -28.94 15.57 -14.26
C LYS A 471 -29.01 14.35 -15.18
N ARG A 472 -29.04 13.16 -14.61
CA ARG A 472 -29.55 11.89 -15.19
C ARG A 472 -29.94 11.08 -13.94
N PHE A 473 -31.16 10.59 -13.74
CA PHE A 473 -31.95 9.70 -14.58
C PHE A 473 -33.45 9.80 -14.18
N SER A 474 -34.35 9.32 -15.04
CA SER A 474 -35.78 9.14 -14.72
C SER A 474 -36.11 7.65 -14.71
N ILE A 475 -36.91 7.21 -13.74
CA ILE A 475 -37.46 5.85 -13.70
C ILE A 475 -38.67 5.77 -14.65
N ASP A 476 -38.64 4.81 -15.57
CA ASP A 476 -39.80 4.41 -16.38
C ASP A 476 -40.63 3.37 -15.59
N ARG A 477 -41.93 3.59 -15.55
CA ARG A 477 -42.87 2.92 -14.63
C ARG A 477 -43.76 1.99 -15.45
N SER A 478 -43.48 0.68 -15.40
CA SER A 478 -44.50 -0.32 -15.77
C SER A 478 -44.43 -1.59 -14.91
N SER A 479 -45.50 -1.70 -14.11
CA SER A 479 -46.15 -2.89 -13.53
C SER A 479 -45.29 -3.95 -12.84
N LEU A 480 -45.45 -4.06 -11.52
CA LEU A 480 -45.65 -5.32 -10.79
C LEU A 480 -46.20 -5.00 -9.38
N ASP A 481 -47.53 -5.03 -9.26
CA ASP A 481 -48.22 -5.10 -7.97
C ASP A 481 -48.11 -6.53 -7.45
N VAL A 482 -47.33 -6.76 -6.39
CA VAL A 482 -47.40 -7.99 -5.61
C VAL A 482 -47.64 -7.60 -4.16
N LYS A 483 -48.87 -7.82 -3.69
CA LYS A 483 -49.22 -7.76 -2.27
C LYS A 483 -48.71 -9.04 -1.60
N VAL A 484 -47.84 -8.90 -0.59
CA VAL A 484 -47.53 -9.99 0.34
C VAL A 484 -48.14 -9.65 1.69
N SER A 485 -48.97 -10.57 2.18
CA SER A 485 -49.61 -10.55 3.49
C SER A 485 -48.60 -10.92 4.58
N ALA A 486 -48.62 -10.17 5.68
CA ALA A 486 -47.85 -10.44 6.89
C ALA A 486 -48.46 -11.61 7.68
N ASP A 487 -47.62 -12.54 8.14
CA ASP A 487 -47.91 -13.45 9.25
C ASP A 487 -46.70 -13.43 10.21
N PRO A 488 -46.88 -13.15 11.53
CA PRO A 488 -45.77 -12.88 12.42
C PRO A 488 -45.47 -14.09 13.31
N THR A 489 -44.58 -14.99 12.87
CA THR A 489 -43.95 -15.97 13.77
C THR A 489 -42.51 -16.27 13.38
N GLN A 490 -41.58 -15.74 14.20
CA GLN A 490 -40.23 -16.25 14.55
C GLN A 490 -39.30 -16.81 13.45
N SER A 491 -38.25 -16.04 13.15
CA SER A 491 -36.86 -16.42 13.45
C SER A 491 -35.96 -15.19 13.31
N ASP A 492 -34.99 -15.01 14.21
CA ASP A 492 -33.88 -14.03 14.08
C ASP A 492 -32.98 -14.40 12.90
N ASP A 493 -33.52 -14.37 11.69
CA ASP A 493 -32.75 -14.62 10.49
C ASP A 493 -32.26 -13.27 9.97
N THR A 494 -30.98 -13.00 10.22
CA THR A 494 -30.26 -11.81 9.74
C THR A 494 -30.51 -11.58 8.24
N ALA A 495 -30.71 -12.64 7.44
CA ALA A 495 -31.03 -12.52 6.03
C ALA A 495 -32.42 -11.87 5.79
N VAL A 496 -33.42 -12.22 6.60
CA VAL A 496 -34.77 -11.64 6.53
C VAL A 496 -34.75 -10.17 6.96
N LEU A 497 -34.02 -9.83 8.02
CA LEU A 497 -33.83 -8.43 8.44
C LEU A 497 -33.10 -7.58 7.39
N ILE A 498 -32.10 -8.15 6.72
CA ILE A 498 -31.42 -7.50 5.59
C ILE A 498 -32.41 -7.31 4.43
N LEU A 499 -33.19 -8.32 4.07
CA LEU A 499 -34.20 -8.24 3.01
C LEU A 499 -35.31 -7.23 3.33
N GLU A 500 -35.79 -7.16 4.57
CA GLU A 500 -36.77 -6.17 5.02
C GLU A 500 -36.22 -4.75 4.97
N ARG A 501 -34.97 -4.53 5.38
CA ARG A 501 -34.31 -3.22 5.20
C ARG A 501 -34.08 -2.89 3.73
N MET A 502 -33.68 -3.86 2.92
CA MET A 502 -33.55 -3.67 1.46
C MET A 502 -34.90 -3.29 0.85
N GLY A 503 -36.00 -3.89 1.33
CA GLY A 503 -37.38 -3.53 0.95
C GLY A 503 -37.77 -2.12 1.40
N SER A 504 -37.48 -1.75 2.66
CA SER A 504 -37.75 -0.40 3.19
C SER A 504 -36.95 0.69 2.46
N VAL A 505 -35.69 0.42 2.13
CA VAL A 505 -34.85 1.33 1.31
C VAL A 505 -35.45 1.46 -0.09
N LEU A 506 -35.97 0.37 -0.68
CA LEU A 506 -36.68 0.40 -1.97
C LEU A 506 -37.94 1.29 -1.92
N ASP A 507 -38.65 1.30 -0.80
CA ASP A 507 -39.84 2.15 -0.59
C ASP A 507 -39.46 3.62 -0.36
N GLU A 508 -38.37 3.91 0.35
CA GLU A 508 -37.83 5.28 0.51
C GLU A 508 -37.26 5.87 -0.80
N LEU A 509 -36.69 5.01 -1.67
CA LEU A 509 -36.19 5.33 -3.01
C LEU A 509 -37.29 5.82 -3.99
N GLN A 510 -38.57 5.77 -3.59
CA GLN A 510 -39.70 6.37 -4.33
C GLN A 510 -39.77 7.91 -4.19
N THR A 511 -38.90 8.53 -3.38
CA THR A 511 -38.70 9.99 -3.35
C THR A 511 -37.50 10.43 -4.21
N PRO A 512 -37.55 11.56 -4.95
CA PRO A 512 -36.70 11.76 -6.13
C PRO A 512 -35.22 12.12 -5.86
N VAL A 513 -34.69 12.01 -4.63
CA VAL A 513 -33.43 12.70 -4.26
C VAL A 513 -32.34 11.84 -3.59
N SER A 514 -32.53 10.57 -3.25
CA SER A 514 -31.47 9.79 -2.56
C SER A 514 -31.68 8.28 -2.72
N VAL A 515 -30.80 7.42 -3.26
CA VAL A 515 -29.34 7.43 -3.44
C VAL A 515 -28.99 6.53 -4.66
N ASN A 516 -28.34 7.07 -5.71
CA ASN A 516 -27.93 6.33 -6.91
C ASN A 516 -26.61 5.54 -6.73
N ALA A 517 -26.36 4.98 -5.54
CA ALA A 517 -25.06 4.42 -5.17
C ALA A 517 -25.18 3.11 -4.39
N ALA A 518 -24.35 2.13 -4.73
CA ALA A 518 -24.16 0.87 -4.02
C ALA A 518 -23.32 1.04 -2.75
N VAL A 519 -23.67 2.01 -1.90
CA VAL A 519 -22.96 2.23 -0.63
C VAL A 519 -23.63 1.38 0.45
N GLY A 520 -22.95 0.32 0.87
CA GLY A 520 -23.44 -0.68 1.82
C GLY A 520 -23.63 -0.16 3.24
N THR A 521 -23.17 1.04 3.58
CA THR A 521 -23.34 1.61 4.93
C THR A 521 -24.80 1.85 5.31
N ASN A 522 -25.70 1.97 4.33
CA ASN A 522 -27.14 2.02 4.59
C ASN A 522 -27.69 0.71 5.19
N LEU A 523 -26.96 -0.40 5.06
CA LEU A 523 -27.33 -1.72 5.58
C LEU A 523 -26.72 -2.01 6.97
N LEU A 524 -25.95 -1.08 7.54
CA LEU A 524 -25.39 -1.22 8.89
C LEU A 524 -26.50 -1.39 9.93
N GLN A 525 -26.29 -2.29 10.89
CA GLN A 525 -27.19 -2.43 12.03
C GLN A 525 -26.94 -1.35 13.08
N LYS A 526 -27.98 -1.05 13.86
CA LYS A 526 -27.88 -0.05 14.92
C LYS A 526 -26.84 -0.51 15.94
N GLY A 527 -25.78 0.29 16.12
CA GLY A 527 -24.68 -0.01 17.03
C GLY A 527 -23.48 -0.68 16.39
N GLU A 528 -23.53 -1.08 15.12
CA GLU A 528 -22.35 -1.57 14.40
C GLU A 528 -21.39 -0.43 14.06
N GLU A 529 -20.08 -0.68 14.17
CA GLU A 529 -19.07 0.28 13.73
C GLU A 529 -19.06 0.38 12.19
N ASN A 530 -19.06 1.61 11.69
CA ASN A 530 -18.71 1.87 10.30
C ASN A 530 -17.18 1.86 10.12
N VAL A 531 -16.66 0.74 9.60
CA VAL A 531 -15.25 0.59 9.23
C VAL A 531 -14.89 1.26 7.91
N GLY A 532 -15.86 1.83 7.18
CA GLY A 532 -15.66 2.39 5.85
C GLY A 532 -15.75 1.36 4.73
N GLN A 533 -15.68 1.83 3.49
CA GLN A 533 -15.70 0.99 2.30
C GLN A 533 -14.28 0.59 1.91
N PHE A 534 -14.15 -0.61 1.35
CA PHE A 534 -12.87 -1.17 0.92
C PHE A 534 -12.94 -1.59 -0.54
N LEU A 535 -11.95 -1.15 -1.33
CA LEU A 535 -11.75 -1.57 -2.71
C LEU A 535 -10.34 -2.13 -2.86
N TYR A 536 -10.20 -3.14 -3.68
CA TYR A 536 -8.93 -3.55 -4.27
C TYR A 536 -9.14 -3.94 -5.72
N LEU A 537 -8.08 -3.88 -6.52
CA LEU A 537 -8.15 -4.16 -7.95
C LEU A 537 -8.11 -5.67 -8.19
N GLU A 538 -8.75 -6.15 -9.25
CA GLU A 538 -8.54 -7.51 -9.76
C GLU A 538 -7.08 -7.72 -10.19
N GLY A 539 -6.49 -6.67 -10.77
CA GLY A 539 -5.11 -6.62 -11.22
C GLY A 539 -4.65 -5.17 -11.33
N ILE A 540 -3.36 -4.88 -11.18
CA ILE A 540 -2.82 -3.54 -11.48
C ILE A 540 -3.00 -3.19 -12.97
N GLU A 541 -3.29 -4.20 -13.80
CA GLU A 541 -3.59 -4.04 -15.23
C GLU A 541 -5.09 -3.96 -15.51
N TYR A 542 -5.89 -4.45 -14.56
CA TYR A 542 -7.33 -4.59 -14.63
C TYR A 542 -7.93 -3.76 -13.49
N TYR A 543 -8.18 -2.47 -13.76
CA TYR A 543 -8.63 -1.51 -12.75
C TYR A 543 -10.07 -1.75 -12.22
N MET A 544 -10.61 -2.96 -12.40
CA MET A 544 -11.91 -3.38 -11.89
C MET A 544 -11.82 -3.57 -10.38
N CYS A 545 -12.67 -2.85 -9.64
CA CYS A 545 -12.65 -2.87 -8.19
C CYS A 545 -13.54 -4.00 -7.66
N ASN A 546 -12.98 -4.83 -6.78
CA ASN A 546 -13.64 -5.95 -6.13
C ASN A 546 -14.36 -6.89 -7.11
N THR A 547 -13.72 -7.28 -8.22
CA THR A 547 -14.33 -8.24 -9.18
C THR A 547 -14.83 -9.48 -8.43
N TYR A 548 -16.15 -9.68 -8.39
CA TYR A 548 -16.82 -10.55 -7.41
C TYR A 548 -16.52 -12.02 -7.61
N ASP A 549 -16.45 -12.48 -8.86
CA ASP A 549 -16.10 -13.86 -9.19
C ASP A 549 -14.63 -14.19 -8.85
N VAL A 550 -13.74 -13.19 -8.89
CA VAL A 550 -12.35 -13.33 -8.42
C VAL A 550 -12.28 -13.20 -6.90
N HIS A 551 -13.02 -12.25 -6.33
CA HIS A 551 -13.13 -12.03 -4.89
C HIS A 551 -13.65 -13.27 -4.16
N PHE A 552 -14.52 -14.09 -4.79
CA PHE A 552 -14.91 -15.39 -4.26
C PHE A 552 -13.70 -16.23 -3.79
N TYR A 553 -12.60 -16.25 -4.54
CA TYR A 553 -11.38 -16.99 -4.19
C TYR A 553 -10.49 -16.23 -3.18
N ALA A 554 -10.44 -14.90 -3.27
CA ALA A 554 -9.60 -14.07 -2.41
C ALA A 554 -10.22 -13.75 -1.04
N SER A 555 -11.54 -13.87 -0.91
CA SER A 555 -12.35 -13.47 0.26
C SER A 555 -11.91 -14.17 1.54
N PHE A 556 -11.30 -15.36 1.47
CA PHE A 556 -10.79 -16.07 2.65
C PHE A 556 -9.81 -15.23 3.46
N ALA A 557 -8.91 -14.50 2.81
CA ALA A 557 -7.94 -13.66 3.51
C ALA A 557 -8.63 -12.54 4.30
N LEU A 558 -9.62 -11.87 3.70
CA LEU A 558 -10.38 -10.81 4.36
C LEU A 558 -11.33 -11.37 5.42
N THR A 559 -12.05 -12.46 5.14
CA THR A 559 -12.95 -13.10 6.11
C THR A 559 -12.21 -13.54 7.37
N MET A 560 -11.02 -14.13 7.22
CA MET A 560 -10.23 -14.65 8.34
C MET A 560 -9.49 -13.54 9.10
N LEU A 561 -8.98 -12.53 8.40
CA LEU A 561 -8.08 -11.52 9.02
C LEU A 561 -8.77 -10.17 9.28
N PHE A 562 -9.75 -9.78 8.46
CA PHE A 562 -10.45 -8.49 8.52
C PHE A 562 -11.96 -8.65 8.22
N PRO A 563 -12.70 -9.44 9.03
CA PRO A 563 -14.09 -9.80 8.74
C PRO A 563 -15.03 -8.59 8.58
N GLU A 564 -14.78 -7.47 9.25
CA GLU A 564 -15.61 -6.27 9.09
C GLU A 564 -15.41 -5.61 7.72
N LEU A 565 -14.21 -5.72 7.12
CA LEU A 565 -13.96 -5.28 5.75
C LEU A 565 -14.63 -6.21 4.74
N GLU A 566 -14.56 -7.52 4.96
CA GLU A 566 -15.30 -8.48 4.14
C GLU A 566 -16.81 -8.18 4.17
N LEU A 567 -17.38 -7.99 5.36
CA LEU A 567 -18.79 -7.62 5.51
C LEU A 567 -19.11 -6.30 4.83
N SER A 568 -18.21 -5.32 4.85
CA SER A 568 -18.36 -4.05 4.13
C SER A 568 -18.48 -4.28 2.61
N ILE A 569 -17.61 -5.12 2.03
CA ILE A 569 -17.68 -5.49 0.60
C ILE A 569 -19.00 -6.19 0.30
N GLN A 570 -19.41 -7.18 1.11
CA GLN A 570 -20.67 -7.90 0.86
C GLN A 570 -21.90 -6.97 0.94
N ARG A 571 -21.88 -5.97 1.82
CA ARG A 571 -22.94 -4.94 1.90
C ARG A 571 -22.97 -4.05 0.67
N ASP A 572 -21.82 -3.64 0.15
CA ASP A 572 -21.73 -2.88 -1.11
C ASP A 572 -22.33 -3.70 -2.27
N PHE A 573 -22.02 -4.99 -2.37
CA PHE A 573 -22.61 -5.87 -3.37
C PHE A 573 -24.11 -6.09 -3.18
N ALA A 574 -24.58 -6.26 -1.94
CA ALA A 574 -26.01 -6.37 -1.62
C ALA A 574 -26.77 -5.10 -2.03
N ALA A 575 -26.23 -3.92 -1.75
CA ALA A 575 -26.79 -2.65 -2.21
C ALA A 575 -26.79 -2.57 -3.76
N ALA A 576 -25.71 -3.01 -4.41
CA ALA A 576 -25.59 -2.99 -5.86
C ALA A 576 -26.60 -3.91 -6.58
N VAL A 577 -27.06 -5.00 -5.96
CA VAL A 577 -28.13 -5.87 -6.50
C VAL A 577 -29.41 -5.07 -6.76
N MET A 578 -29.68 -4.07 -5.92
CA MET A 578 -30.87 -3.20 -6.00
C MET A 578 -30.75 -2.11 -7.07
N MET A 579 -29.57 -1.93 -7.69
CA MET A 579 -29.39 -0.96 -8.76
C MET A 579 -29.90 -1.47 -10.11
N HIS A 580 -30.47 -0.56 -10.90
CA HIS A 580 -30.83 -0.77 -12.30
C HIS A 580 -30.29 0.36 -13.17
N ASP A 581 -29.48 0.02 -14.19
CA ASP A 581 -29.04 0.93 -15.24
C ASP A 581 -29.42 0.34 -16.61
N PRO A 582 -30.50 0.83 -17.25
CA PRO A 582 -30.97 0.33 -18.54
C PRO A 582 -30.11 0.77 -19.73
N SER A 583 -29.10 1.62 -19.51
CA SER A 583 -28.21 2.11 -20.57
C SER A 583 -27.53 0.97 -21.30
N LYS A 584 -27.31 1.17 -22.60
CA LYS A 584 -26.72 0.17 -23.48
C LYS A 584 -25.21 0.34 -23.54
N ARG A 585 -24.48 -0.77 -23.38
CA ARG A 585 -23.05 -0.87 -23.68
C ARG A 585 -22.80 -1.87 -24.80
N LEU A 586 -21.80 -1.56 -25.62
CA LEU A 586 -21.27 -2.47 -26.62
C LEU A 586 -20.39 -3.52 -25.93
N LEU A 587 -20.63 -4.79 -26.24
CA LEU A 587 -19.81 -5.90 -25.78
C LEU A 587 -18.56 -6.02 -26.66
N LEU A 588 -17.37 -6.22 -26.08
CA LEU A 588 -16.12 -6.29 -26.84
C LEU A 588 -15.89 -7.67 -27.49
N ASP A 589 -16.48 -8.74 -26.99
CA ASP A 589 -16.29 -10.11 -27.48
C ASP A 589 -17.06 -10.38 -28.79
N ASP A 590 -18.31 -9.95 -28.88
CA ASP A 590 -19.21 -10.20 -30.01
C ASP A 590 -19.71 -8.92 -30.71
N GLY A 591 -19.50 -7.74 -30.11
CA GLY A 591 -19.96 -6.46 -30.66
C GLY A 591 -21.46 -6.21 -30.50
N MET A 592 -22.17 -7.01 -29.70
CA MET A 592 -23.60 -6.84 -29.44
C MET A 592 -23.85 -5.77 -28.38
N SER A 593 -25.09 -5.30 -28.31
CA SER A 593 -25.51 -4.31 -27.32
C SER A 593 -26.18 -5.00 -26.13
N ALA A 594 -25.68 -4.75 -24.93
CA ALA A 594 -26.25 -5.28 -23.69
C ALA A 594 -26.64 -4.15 -22.73
N THR A 595 -27.63 -4.42 -21.88
CA THR A 595 -27.99 -3.54 -20.78
C THR A 595 -26.89 -3.57 -19.71
N ARG A 596 -26.49 -2.40 -19.23
CA ARG A 596 -25.37 -2.23 -18.29
C ARG A 596 -25.58 -2.92 -16.94
N LYS A 597 -26.72 -2.66 -16.28
CA LYS A 597 -27.07 -3.27 -14.99
C LYS A 597 -28.56 -3.57 -14.90
N VAL A 598 -28.89 -4.81 -14.59
CA VAL A 598 -30.29 -5.25 -14.40
C VAL A 598 -30.57 -5.41 -12.91
N LEU A 599 -31.75 -4.98 -12.48
CA LEU A 599 -32.25 -5.18 -11.12
C LEU A 599 -32.18 -6.67 -10.72
N GLY A 600 -31.78 -6.95 -9.48
CA GLY A 600 -31.71 -8.31 -8.95
C GLY A 600 -30.48 -9.11 -9.39
N ALA A 601 -29.70 -8.63 -10.37
CA ALA A 601 -28.44 -9.26 -10.74
C ALA A 601 -27.28 -8.70 -9.91
N VAL A 602 -26.46 -9.59 -9.34
CA VAL A 602 -25.17 -9.24 -8.72
C VAL A 602 -24.27 -8.63 -9.80
N PRO A 603 -23.63 -7.46 -9.55
CA PRO A 603 -22.65 -6.92 -10.47
C PRO A 603 -21.37 -7.77 -10.51
N HIS A 604 -20.63 -7.67 -11.60
CA HIS A 604 -19.31 -8.26 -11.74
C HIS A 604 -18.28 -7.51 -10.88
N ASP A 605 -18.34 -6.19 -10.85
CA ASP A 605 -17.44 -5.32 -10.08
C ASP A 605 -18.20 -4.10 -9.55
N ILE A 606 -17.62 -3.41 -8.56
CA ILE A 606 -18.19 -2.21 -7.93
C ILE A 606 -17.90 -0.92 -8.72
N GLY A 607 -17.36 -1.04 -9.93
CA GLY A 607 -17.11 0.08 -10.83
C GLY A 607 -15.64 0.47 -10.91
N MET A 608 -15.28 1.02 -12.07
CA MET A 608 -13.88 1.30 -12.47
C MET A 608 -13.56 2.80 -12.50
N ASP A 609 -14.53 3.60 -12.93
CA ASP A 609 -14.40 5.06 -13.09
C ASP A 609 -14.96 5.82 -11.89
N ASP A 610 -16.08 5.32 -11.38
CA ASP A 610 -16.85 5.88 -10.27
C ASP A 610 -17.34 4.75 -9.36
N PRO A 611 -16.46 4.21 -8.49
CA PRO A 611 -16.81 3.09 -7.64
C PRO A 611 -18.08 3.36 -6.84
N TRP A 612 -18.87 2.32 -6.60
CA TRP A 612 -20.21 2.32 -5.99
C TRP A 612 -21.32 2.96 -6.84
N PHE A 613 -21.02 3.88 -7.77
CA PHE A 613 -22.03 4.58 -8.56
C PHE A 613 -22.16 4.03 -9.99
N GLU A 614 -21.06 3.55 -10.58
CA GLU A 614 -21.02 3.03 -11.95
C GLU A 614 -20.75 1.51 -11.98
N VAL A 615 -21.66 0.72 -11.41
CA VAL A 615 -21.56 -0.74 -11.34
C VAL A 615 -21.92 -1.43 -12.67
N ILE A 616 -21.34 -2.60 -12.94
CA ILE A 616 -21.54 -3.33 -14.20
C ILE A 616 -22.01 -4.77 -13.92
N LYS A 617 -23.06 -5.25 -14.60
CA LYS A 617 -23.64 -6.59 -14.39
C LYS A 617 -22.72 -7.74 -14.81
N SER A 618 -21.97 -7.58 -15.89
CA SER A 618 -21.13 -8.64 -16.45
C SER A 618 -20.18 -8.05 -17.48
N LEU A 619 -18.89 -8.12 -17.18
CA LEU A 619 -17.82 -8.05 -18.18
C LEU A 619 -17.43 -9.46 -18.68
N SER A 620 -17.92 -10.53 -18.06
CA SER A 620 -17.73 -11.91 -18.55
C SER A 620 -18.33 -12.16 -19.95
N LYS A 621 -19.36 -11.39 -20.35
CA LYS A 621 -19.85 -11.30 -21.74
C LYS A 621 -19.26 -10.15 -22.55
N LEU A 622 -18.28 -9.41 -22.03
CA LEU A 622 -17.42 -8.51 -22.81
C LEU A 622 -16.11 -9.22 -23.22
N PHE A 623 -15.76 -10.28 -22.49
CA PHE A 623 -14.46 -10.94 -22.53
C PHE A 623 -14.59 -12.47 -22.58
N GLY A 624 -15.67 -13.04 -23.13
CA GLY A 624 -15.93 -14.49 -23.10
C GLY A 624 -14.77 -15.39 -23.55
N HIS A 625 -13.83 -14.87 -24.35
CA HIS A 625 -12.58 -15.54 -24.70
C HIS A 625 -11.31 -15.07 -23.95
N LEU A 626 -11.32 -13.92 -23.28
CA LEU A 626 -10.20 -13.42 -22.45
C LEU A 626 -10.19 -14.04 -21.04
N CYS A 627 -11.34 -14.43 -20.47
CA CYS A 627 -11.35 -15.19 -19.21
C CYS A 627 -10.66 -16.57 -19.34
N ILE A 628 -10.59 -17.13 -20.56
CA ILE A 628 -9.80 -18.35 -20.83
C ILE A 628 -8.29 -18.07 -20.74
N TRP A 629 -7.84 -16.84 -21.06
CA TRP A 629 -6.45 -16.41 -20.84
C TRP A 629 -6.12 -16.27 -19.34
N GLN A 630 -7.09 -15.84 -18.52
CA GLN A 630 -6.93 -15.76 -17.05
C GLN A 630 -6.77 -17.14 -16.42
N TRP A 631 -7.59 -18.13 -16.82
CA TRP A 631 -7.46 -19.51 -16.32
C TRP A 631 -6.09 -20.13 -16.67
N LEU A 632 -5.56 -19.89 -17.87
CA LEU A 632 -4.25 -20.44 -18.28
C LEU A 632 -3.04 -19.72 -17.65
N SER A 633 -3.19 -18.43 -17.30
CA SER A 633 -2.18 -17.65 -16.56
C SER A 633 -2.10 -18.08 -15.08
N TRP A 634 -3.25 -18.25 -14.41
CA TRP A 634 -3.32 -18.71 -13.01
C TRP A 634 -2.80 -20.14 -12.82
N ILE A 635 -3.09 -21.05 -13.75
CA ILE A 635 -2.59 -22.45 -13.72
C ILE A 635 -1.05 -22.51 -13.79
N ASN A 636 -0.39 -21.51 -14.39
CA ASN A 636 1.08 -21.48 -14.47
C ASN A 636 1.75 -20.75 -13.29
N LEU A 637 1.10 -19.78 -12.65
CA LEU A 637 1.60 -19.18 -11.40
C LEU A 637 1.68 -20.24 -10.29
N ILE A 638 0.68 -21.13 -10.21
CA ILE A 638 0.70 -22.29 -9.30
C ILE A 638 1.78 -23.31 -9.69
N ARG A 639 2.10 -23.47 -10.98
CA ARG A 639 3.20 -24.35 -11.44
C ARG A 639 4.59 -23.75 -11.23
N MET A 640 4.74 -22.43 -11.28
CA MET A 640 6.01 -21.74 -11.03
C MET A 640 6.34 -21.61 -9.54
N GLY A 641 5.33 -21.62 -8.66
CA GLY A 641 5.52 -21.72 -7.20
C GLY A 641 5.88 -23.12 -6.68
N MET A 642 5.90 -24.14 -7.56
CA MET A 642 6.32 -25.52 -7.24
C MET A 642 7.67 -25.91 -7.88
N GLY A 643 8.47 -24.92 -8.33
CA GLY A 643 9.78 -25.13 -8.97
C GLY A 643 10.95 -24.83 -8.05
#